data_AF-A0AA39G906-F1
#
_entry.id   AF-A0AA39G906-F1
#
_cell.length_a   1.000
_cell.length_b   1.000
_cell.length_c   1.000
_cell.angle_alpha   90.00
_cell.angle_beta   90.00
_cell.angle_gamma   90.00
#
_symmetry.space_group_name_H-M   'P 1'
#
loop_
_entity.id
_entity.type
_entity.pdbx_description
1 polymer ?
#
loop_
_entity_poly.entity_id
_entity_poly.type
_entity_poly.pdbx_seq_one_letter_code
_entity_poly.pdbx_strand_id
1 'polypeptide(L)'
;MKLLIAPSGNIHDGNGNYTTDVKCSWLIESSPNTSIRMHIEEFATECGWDHLYIYDGDSVEAPLLGIFTGLMHKDGYHIRRVPEVIARSGSVFLHFYSDVAYNMSGFNITYKTNACPSRYSHIDCSGNGVCIEGICTCDATWTGEACDSPVCPNNCSHHHNQGQCNREKHQCDCGPGFKGGDCSQRVDRGYWETVTYNDFSPDGTASHCSVVWRDSLYIVGGESFHKSKMIYIYDFNGNVWETPHIEGLRPMSRYAHSCVIFGDKIYMYGGVIVNSIVTNELWAFDISAKVWENITVRHYCGNKTMCGPLNVAGHSANLVQSHDKNEKMVIIFGHSPQYGYLNVVQEYYFGTREWQIVDTSGFPVKGGYGHSSAHDPLTNLIYVYGGYISESQSTQTLTNRIYSYQPNTRVWRLLTSAPSARFFHTGVFITGGLMLIFGGNTHNDTIHSHGARCYSADTIAYDVTCDSWHQFPMPREMSDLPRYGHSATVFEKSMYIYGGFDGQMLSDMLKYTPGNCEHLTTQTSCLMSRTGTKCIWDKIESQCLQIVDVQQVTLENDRIHDGTYMQCVDDNQPRGMTSHKELCKLLKDCTACVQTSYNCVWCGKNCVYEMCRRTANAPPSTGITDLNQCNMSSGVECYQLHTCHACSSNQNCTWSWSDGPDRCKPIPKIRDSIGINGTIIQAQRLTMDTCRNPCVEYTSCRNCTESDCIWCQNEGKCVDKNAYPASFPYGQCREWTTSDTRCRATETGKEWCSFYSSCSSCRSDPGCGWCDDGSKTGKGKCMPGGARGPNEKSHDFCTFEQWFFTKCPSCQCNGHSTCHGNSTDCIKPCGNLTRGTHCDKCIPGYYGSPLNGATCQPCSCNDQGTECTSETGKCFCTTKGIVGDHCERCDVSSLYHGDPTKGSCFYDLAIDYQFTFNLSKKEDRHYRAINFKNSPSKPDVDAEFSIACSVLAKMNITIKKANGPEKPLLLGANCTTYKHRFSKADYSFGGDDNNTVTTFYVYVYDFQPPLWIQISFSQYSKLNLQQFFITFSTDYMTPHRCFLALLLAAAVLWKIKQKYDMYRRRQRLFVEMQQMANRAFSQVFVEIERRDVTSDIERNDSDINSSQKKKKDAPSPIALEPCNGNRAAVLSLLVRLPTGGEAYTPAGQSAGLAVASALVTLGSPRRPSQELTIKEPKKSRKSASQHPDSTCI
;
A
#
# COMPACT_ATOMS: atom_id res chain seq x y z
N MET A 1 18.41 4.24 -16.48
CA MET A 1 18.68 2.96 -17.16
C MET A 1 20.18 2.76 -17.32
N LYS A 2 20.70 1.56 -17.01
CA LYS A 2 22.12 1.20 -17.16
C LYS A 2 22.28 0.08 -18.20
N LEU A 3 23.24 0.23 -19.12
CA LEU A 3 23.59 -0.79 -20.13
C LEU A 3 24.80 -1.60 -19.65
N LEU A 4 24.73 -2.92 -19.78
CA LEU A 4 25.74 -3.88 -19.38
C LEU A 4 26.10 -4.79 -20.57
N ILE A 5 27.37 -4.76 -20.99
CA ILE A 5 27.87 -5.50 -22.18
C ILE A 5 28.97 -6.50 -21.78
N ALA A 6 29.37 -6.49 -20.51
CA ALA A 6 30.36 -7.45 -20.01
C ALA A 6 29.77 -8.88 -20.03
N PRO A 7 30.57 -9.92 -20.31
CA PRO A 7 30.08 -11.30 -20.37
C PRO A 7 29.59 -11.83 -19.02
N SER A 8 29.94 -11.17 -17.92
CA SER A 8 29.41 -11.41 -16.59
C SER A 8 29.41 -10.12 -15.75
N GLY A 9 28.61 -10.09 -14.68
CA GLY A 9 28.57 -8.98 -13.74
C GLY A 9 27.49 -9.14 -12.67
N ASN A 10 27.37 -8.11 -11.83
CA ASN A 10 26.40 -8.08 -10.72
C ASN A 10 25.48 -6.86 -10.85
N ILE A 11 24.23 -7.02 -10.43
CA ILE A 11 23.17 -6.00 -10.42
C ILE A 11 22.61 -5.93 -9.01
N HIS A 12 22.55 -4.73 -8.44
CA HIS A 12 21.99 -4.50 -7.11
C HIS A 12 21.32 -3.12 -7.00
N ASP A 13 20.41 -2.97 -6.05
CA ASP A 13 19.62 -1.75 -5.82
C ASP A 13 20.36 -0.67 -5.00
N GLY A 14 21.55 -1.00 -4.47
CA GLY A 14 22.43 -0.07 -3.74
C GLY A 14 23.08 -0.73 -2.52
N ASN A 15 23.70 0.08 -1.64
CA ASN A 15 24.19 -0.41 -0.35
C ASN A 15 23.15 -0.11 0.74
N GLY A 16 22.76 -1.12 1.52
CA GLY A 16 21.76 -0.98 2.59
C GLY A 16 20.34 -1.22 2.09
N ASN A 17 19.36 -0.52 2.64
CA ASN A 17 17.98 -0.65 2.15
C ASN A 17 17.75 0.17 0.87
N TYR A 18 16.92 -0.35 -0.04
CA TYR A 18 16.55 0.37 -1.27
C TYR A 18 15.79 1.68 -0.99
N THR A 19 15.80 2.57 -1.97
CA THR A 19 15.07 3.85 -1.90
C THR A 19 13.60 3.65 -2.30
N THR A 20 12.69 4.31 -1.59
CA THR A 20 11.24 4.30 -1.87
C THR A 20 10.90 5.26 -3.02
N ASP A 21 9.80 5.00 -3.74
CA ASP A 21 9.31 5.77 -4.90
C ASP A 21 10.35 5.86 -6.03
N VAL A 22 11.04 4.74 -6.30
CA VAL A 22 12.14 4.65 -7.28
C VAL A 22 11.84 3.67 -8.39
N LYS A 23 12.35 4.00 -9.58
CA LYS A 23 12.31 3.16 -10.77
C LYS A 23 13.70 2.96 -11.31
N CYS A 24 14.10 1.71 -11.43
CA CYS A 24 15.41 1.34 -11.92
C CYS A 24 15.32 0.35 -13.06
N SER A 25 16.22 0.46 -14.01
CA SER A 25 16.21 -0.42 -15.17
C SER A 25 17.61 -0.70 -15.67
N TRP A 26 17.85 -1.95 -15.99
CA TRP A 26 19.12 -2.46 -16.49
C TRP A 26 18.85 -3.22 -17.79
N LEU A 27 19.73 -3.03 -18.77
CA LEU A 27 19.73 -3.78 -20.01
C LEU A 27 21.05 -4.51 -20.11
N ILE A 28 21.00 -5.84 -20.22
CA ILE A 28 22.16 -6.68 -20.51
C ILE A 28 22.10 -7.01 -22.00
N GLU A 29 23.17 -6.73 -22.75
CA GLU A 29 23.28 -7.09 -24.17
C GLU A 29 24.51 -7.97 -24.40
N SER A 30 24.30 -9.07 -25.12
CA SER A 30 25.33 -9.99 -25.59
C SER A 30 25.19 -10.19 -27.10
N SER A 31 26.05 -11.01 -27.71
CA SER A 31 25.93 -11.35 -29.13
C SER A 31 24.62 -12.11 -29.43
N PRO A 32 24.08 -11.97 -30.65
CA PRO A 32 22.94 -12.78 -31.08
C PRO A 32 23.23 -14.28 -30.91
N ASN A 33 22.20 -15.06 -30.53
CA ASN A 33 22.27 -16.51 -30.26
C ASN A 33 23.04 -16.94 -28.99
N THR A 34 23.22 -16.04 -28.01
CA THR A 34 23.74 -16.42 -26.68
C THR A 34 22.64 -16.49 -25.63
N SER A 35 22.81 -17.34 -24.63
CA SER A 35 21.97 -17.33 -23.43
C SER A 35 22.58 -16.44 -22.34
N ILE A 36 21.75 -15.77 -21.56
CA ILE A 36 22.16 -15.00 -20.39
C ILE A 36 21.48 -15.65 -19.18
N ARG A 37 22.29 -16.20 -18.28
CA ARG A 37 21.83 -16.83 -17.04
C ARG A 37 22.03 -15.87 -15.89
N MET A 38 21.00 -15.69 -15.08
CA MET A 38 21.00 -14.84 -13.89
C MET A 38 20.75 -15.67 -12.64
N HIS A 39 21.53 -15.44 -11.59
CA HIS A 39 21.33 -15.99 -10.25
C HIS A 39 20.92 -14.88 -9.30
N ILE A 40 19.82 -15.10 -8.57
CA ILE A 40 19.38 -14.20 -7.51
C ILE A 40 20.05 -14.64 -6.19
N GLU A 41 21.12 -13.96 -5.80
CA GLU A 41 21.88 -14.28 -4.58
C GLU A 41 21.10 -13.89 -3.32
N GLU A 42 20.54 -12.69 -3.33
CA GLU A 42 19.77 -12.13 -2.22
C GLU A 42 18.53 -11.44 -2.77
N PHE A 43 17.39 -11.60 -2.10
CA PHE A 43 16.15 -10.93 -2.49
C PHE A 43 15.21 -10.72 -1.29
N ALA A 44 14.95 -9.45 -1.00
CA ALA A 44 14.12 -8.97 0.08
C ALA A 44 13.47 -7.63 -0.28
N THR A 45 12.22 -7.68 -0.73
CA THR A 45 11.39 -6.53 -1.09
C THR A 45 10.02 -6.60 -0.40
N GLU A 46 9.28 -5.48 -0.37
CA GLU A 46 7.91 -5.47 0.17
C GLU A 46 6.99 -6.37 -0.65
N CYS A 47 6.40 -7.37 0.01
CA CYS A 47 5.56 -8.37 -0.64
C CYS A 47 4.31 -7.76 -1.27
N GLY A 48 4.15 -7.94 -2.59
CA GLY A 48 2.95 -7.52 -3.32
C GLY A 48 2.92 -6.04 -3.73
N TRP A 49 3.84 -5.22 -3.23
CA TRP A 49 3.91 -3.78 -3.49
C TRP A 49 5.15 -3.40 -4.31
N ASP A 50 6.30 -4.02 -4.01
CA ASP A 50 7.56 -3.78 -4.70
C ASP A 50 7.95 -4.98 -5.56
N HIS A 51 8.26 -4.73 -6.83
CA HIS A 51 8.39 -5.77 -7.86
C HIS A 51 9.65 -5.59 -8.70
N LEU A 52 10.36 -6.68 -8.94
CA LEU A 52 11.41 -6.80 -9.95
C LEU A 52 10.90 -7.62 -11.14
N TYR A 53 10.83 -6.99 -12.30
CA TYR A 53 10.46 -7.60 -13.57
C TYR A 53 11.70 -7.96 -14.37
N ILE A 54 11.72 -9.16 -14.95
CA ILE A 54 12.81 -9.65 -15.81
C ILE A 54 12.22 -10.10 -17.15
N TYR A 55 12.71 -9.55 -18.27
CA TYR A 55 12.22 -9.82 -19.61
C TYR A 55 13.33 -10.41 -20.50
N ASP A 56 12.95 -11.35 -21.39
CA ASP A 56 13.84 -11.93 -22.41
C ASP A 56 13.86 -11.06 -23.67
N GLY A 57 14.62 -9.96 -23.61
CA GLY A 57 14.77 -9.03 -24.70
C GLY A 57 15.31 -7.68 -24.25
N ASP A 58 15.00 -6.65 -25.02
CA ASP A 58 15.60 -5.33 -24.90
C ASP A 58 14.66 -4.25 -24.32
N SER A 59 13.43 -4.62 -23.97
CA SER A 59 12.40 -3.71 -23.49
C SER A 59 11.29 -4.42 -22.70
N VAL A 60 10.36 -3.64 -22.16
CA VAL A 60 9.15 -4.13 -21.45
C VAL A 60 8.07 -4.73 -22.37
N GLU A 61 8.27 -4.69 -23.69
CA GLU A 61 7.41 -5.36 -24.68
C GLU A 61 7.90 -6.79 -24.97
N ALA A 62 9.11 -7.14 -24.53
CA ALA A 62 9.67 -8.48 -24.68
C ALA A 62 8.93 -9.50 -23.78
N PRO A 63 9.06 -10.82 -24.05
CA PRO A 63 8.48 -11.85 -23.20
C PRO A 63 8.96 -11.73 -21.75
N LEU A 64 8.03 -11.77 -20.80
CA LEU A 64 8.35 -11.73 -19.38
C LEU A 64 8.82 -13.11 -18.90
N LEU A 65 9.90 -13.15 -18.13
CA LEU A 65 10.45 -14.37 -17.54
C LEU A 65 10.05 -14.54 -16.08
N GLY A 66 9.94 -13.44 -15.33
CA GLY A 66 9.61 -13.48 -13.91
C GLY A 66 9.25 -12.12 -13.32
N ILE A 67 8.45 -12.15 -12.25
CA ILE A 67 8.08 -11.01 -11.41
C ILE A 67 8.38 -11.39 -9.96
N PHE A 68 9.48 -10.90 -9.41
CA PHE A 68 9.90 -11.26 -8.05
C PHE A 68 9.47 -10.20 -7.04
N THR A 69 8.97 -10.66 -5.89
CA THR A 69 8.55 -9.85 -4.74
C THR A 69 8.70 -10.65 -3.45
N GLY A 70 8.93 -9.97 -2.32
CA GLY A 70 9.02 -10.58 -1.00
C GLY A 70 10.41 -11.04 -0.57
N LEU A 71 10.43 -11.97 0.39
CA LEU A 71 11.64 -12.60 0.93
C LEU A 71 11.90 -13.94 0.23
N MET A 72 13.08 -14.11 -0.36
CA MET A 72 13.50 -15.39 -0.96
C MET A 72 14.81 -15.95 -0.36
N HIS A 73 15.72 -15.10 0.12
CA HIS A 73 17.01 -15.54 0.67
C HIS A 73 17.53 -14.66 1.82
N LYS A 74 17.83 -15.27 2.97
CA LYS A 74 18.69 -14.72 4.05
C LYS A 74 19.17 -15.87 4.94
N ASP A 75 20.42 -15.88 5.41
CA ASP A 75 21.19 -16.96 6.10
C ASP A 75 20.52 -17.80 7.22
N GLY A 76 19.26 -17.54 7.60
CA GLY A 76 18.45 -18.36 8.52
C GLY A 76 17.07 -18.79 7.98
N TYR A 77 16.70 -18.32 6.78
CA TYR A 77 15.48 -18.64 6.04
C TYR A 77 15.87 -18.93 4.59
N HIS A 78 16.46 -20.10 4.34
CA HIS A 78 16.54 -20.63 2.98
C HIS A 78 15.12 -21.00 2.56
N ILE A 79 14.46 -20.13 1.78
CA ILE A 79 13.09 -20.37 1.29
C ILE A 79 13.12 -21.19 -0.01
N ARG A 80 14.29 -21.33 -0.68
CA ARG A 80 14.34 -21.81 -2.06
C ARG A 80 15.71 -22.35 -2.54
N ARG A 81 15.66 -23.20 -3.57
CA ARG A 81 16.70 -23.36 -4.62
C ARG A 81 16.67 -22.09 -5.51
N VAL A 82 17.76 -21.31 -5.54
CA VAL A 82 17.89 -20.01 -6.24
C VAL A 82 17.27 -20.08 -7.65
N PRO A 83 16.33 -19.19 -8.04
CA PRO A 83 15.84 -19.14 -9.41
C PRO A 83 17.00 -18.74 -10.32
N GLU A 84 17.48 -19.69 -11.11
CA GLU A 84 18.17 -19.35 -12.33
C GLU A 84 17.13 -18.86 -13.33
N VAL A 85 17.25 -17.59 -13.74
CA VAL A 85 16.42 -17.03 -14.80
C VAL A 85 17.27 -17.00 -16.06
N ILE A 86 16.78 -17.64 -17.12
CA ILE A 86 17.52 -17.79 -18.38
C ILE A 86 16.81 -17.00 -19.47
N ALA A 87 17.51 -16.03 -20.03
CA ALA A 87 17.10 -15.33 -21.25
C ALA A 87 17.83 -15.92 -22.45
N ARG A 88 17.11 -16.18 -23.55
CA ARG A 88 17.64 -16.85 -24.75
C ARG A 88 17.73 -15.92 -25.96
N SER A 89 17.22 -14.70 -25.87
CA SER A 89 17.25 -13.71 -26.97
C SER A 89 18.60 -13.03 -27.20
N GLY A 90 19.59 -13.29 -26.34
CA GLY A 90 20.86 -12.54 -26.29
C GLY A 90 20.77 -11.17 -25.62
N SER A 91 19.61 -10.81 -25.06
CA SER A 91 19.39 -9.56 -24.34
C SER A 91 18.48 -9.80 -23.12
N VAL A 92 18.68 -9.05 -22.04
CA VAL A 92 17.80 -9.07 -20.86
C VAL A 92 17.46 -7.66 -20.41
N PHE A 93 16.18 -7.38 -20.23
CA PHE A 93 15.71 -6.14 -19.66
C PHE A 93 15.18 -6.38 -18.24
N LEU A 94 15.74 -5.68 -17.25
CA LEU A 94 15.29 -5.74 -15.86
C LEU A 94 14.66 -4.39 -15.49
N HIS A 95 13.54 -4.42 -14.79
CA HIS A 95 12.86 -3.23 -14.28
C HIS A 95 12.45 -3.43 -12.81
N PHE A 96 12.92 -2.55 -11.92
CA PHE A 96 12.53 -2.53 -10.52
C PHE A 96 11.66 -1.31 -10.23
N TYR A 97 10.56 -1.52 -9.53
CA TYR A 97 9.64 -0.49 -9.06
C TYR A 97 9.46 -0.62 -7.55
N SER A 98 9.66 0.50 -6.83
CA SER A 98 9.30 0.64 -5.42
C SER A 98 8.23 1.71 -5.21
N ASP A 99 7.28 1.44 -4.32
CA ASP A 99 6.22 2.38 -3.97
C ASP A 99 6.69 3.43 -2.92
N VAL A 100 5.78 4.29 -2.47
CA VAL A 100 6.11 5.35 -1.49
C VAL A 100 6.27 4.84 -0.05
N ALA A 101 5.97 3.56 0.19
CA ALA A 101 5.91 2.94 1.50
C ALA A 101 7.20 2.17 1.80
N TYR A 102 7.13 1.06 2.50
CA TYR A 102 8.23 0.47 3.28
C TYR A 102 9.47 0.09 2.45
N ASN A 103 10.64 -0.05 3.07
CA ASN A 103 11.84 -0.55 2.38
C ASN A 103 12.55 -1.67 3.13
N MET A 104 13.22 -2.53 2.38
CA MET A 104 13.98 -3.70 2.84
C MET A 104 15.39 -3.70 2.23
N SER A 105 16.15 -4.78 2.42
CA SER A 105 17.55 -4.88 1.97
C SER A 105 17.73 -5.01 0.45
N GLY A 106 16.65 -5.13 -0.32
CA GLY A 106 16.72 -5.12 -1.78
C GLY A 106 17.14 -6.45 -2.38
N PHE A 107 17.96 -6.42 -3.42
CA PHE A 107 18.36 -7.62 -4.15
C PHE A 107 19.78 -7.54 -4.72
N ASN A 108 20.39 -8.71 -4.89
CA ASN A 108 21.69 -8.87 -5.53
C ASN A 108 21.60 -10.01 -6.55
N ILE A 109 21.89 -9.70 -7.82
CA ILE A 109 21.75 -10.61 -8.95
C ILE A 109 23.08 -10.69 -9.69
N THR A 110 23.61 -11.89 -9.85
CA THR A 110 24.78 -12.15 -10.69
C THR A 110 24.32 -12.67 -12.05
N TYR A 111 25.01 -12.32 -13.13
CA TYR A 111 24.70 -12.83 -14.46
C TYR A 111 25.95 -13.25 -15.22
N LYS A 112 25.80 -14.22 -16.12
CA LYS A 112 26.86 -14.73 -16.99
C LYS A 112 26.29 -15.19 -18.35
N THR A 113 27.00 -14.86 -19.42
CA THR A 113 26.69 -15.24 -20.80
C THR A 113 27.16 -16.67 -21.09
N ASN A 114 26.32 -17.46 -21.77
CA ASN A 114 26.54 -18.88 -22.09
C ASN A 114 26.99 -19.74 -20.90
N ALA A 115 26.53 -19.39 -19.71
CA ALA A 115 26.83 -20.14 -18.50
C ALA A 115 26.02 -21.43 -18.43
N CYS A 116 26.67 -22.49 -17.95
CA CYS A 116 25.98 -23.70 -17.59
C CYS A 116 25.16 -23.53 -16.31
N PRO A 117 24.09 -24.32 -16.12
CA PRO A 117 23.33 -24.34 -14.88
C PRO A 117 24.24 -24.67 -13.68
N SER A 118 23.98 -24.04 -12.54
CA SER A 118 24.74 -24.26 -11.31
C SER A 118 23.94 -23.91 -10.07
N ARG A 119 24.24 -24.59 -8.95
CA ARG A 119 23.76 -24.16 -7.63
C ARG A 119 24.44 -22.88 -7.15
N TYR A 120 25.67 -22.65 -7.57
CA TYR A 120 26.51 -21.55 -7.12
C TYR A 120 26.98 -20.74 -8.32
N SER A 121 26.69 -19.43 -8.33
CA SER A 121 26.95 -18.55 -9.47
C SER A 121 28.41 -18.46 -9.94
N HIS A 122 29.37 -18.78 -9.07
CA HIS A 122 30.80 -18.68 -9.34
C HIS A 122 31.43 -19.96 -9.91
N ILE A 123 30.68 -21.07 -10.02
CA ILE A 123 31.18 -22.37 -10.50
C ILE A 123 30.17 -22.91 -11.51
N ASP A 124 30.62 -23.44 -12.64
CA ASP A 124 29.72 -24.11 -13.59
C ASP A 124 29.41 -25.55 -13.14
N CYS A 125 28.19 -26.04 -13.39
CA CYS A 125 27.77 -27.41 -13.05
C CYS A 125 27.95 -27.78 -11.57
N SER A 126 27.76 -26.80 -10.68
CA SER A 126 27.92 -26.93 -9.23
C SER A 126 29.27 -27.51 -8.77
N GLY A 127 30.28 -27.54 -9.64
CA GLY A 127 31.59 -28.15 -9.40
C GLY A 127 31.63 -29.67 -9.54
N ASN A 128 30.55 -30.31 -9.98
CA ASN A 128 30.39 -31.77 -10.07
C ASN A 128 30.13 -32.24 -11.51
N GLY A 129 30.70 -31.55 -12.49
CA GLY A 129 30.52 -31.89 -13.90
C GLY A 129 31.27 -30.95 -14.82
N VAL A 130 31.17 -31.23 -16.12
CA VAL A 130 31.81 -30.45 -17.18
C VAL A 130 30.74 -29.73 -17.99
N CYS A 131 30.94 -28.42 -18.18
CA CYS A 131 30.08 -27.58 -18.99
C CYS A 131 30.42 -27.75 -20.49
N ILE A 132 29.46 -28.20 -21.29
CA ILE A 132 29.61 -28.40 -22.74
C ILE A 132 28.45 -27.68 -23.43
N GLU A 133 28.74 -26.63 -24.20
CA GLU A 133 27.74 -25.85 -24.96
C GLU A 133 26.55 -25.34 -24.10
N GLY A 134 26.79 -25.00 -22.83
CA GLY A 134 25.76 -24.51 -21.92
C GLY A 134 24.93 -25.61 -21.23
N ILE A 135 25.29 -26.89 -21.44
CA ILE A 135 24.69 -28.07 -20.80
C ILE A 135 25.72 -28.71 -19.88
N CYS A 136 25.30 -29.11 -18.68
CA CYS A 136 26.16 -29.83 -17.75
C CYS A 136 26.17 -31.33 -18.04
N THR A 137 27.36 -31.88 -18.20
CA THR A 137 27.60 -33.33 -18.15
C THR A 137 28.10 -33.67 -16.75
N CYS A 138 27.24 -34.29 -15.93
CA CYS A 138 27.54 -34.56 -14.52
C CYS A 138 28.54 -35.71 -14.33
N ASP A 139 29.32 -35.60 -13.26
CA ASP A 139 30.12 -36.70 -12.74
C ASP A 139 29.23 -37.86 -12.31
N ALA A 140 29.75 -39.10 -12.33
CA ALA A 140 28.96 -40.33 -12.15
C ALA A 140 28.16 -40.45 -10.84
N THR A 141 28.41 -39.60 -9.84
CA THR A 141 27.68 -39.58 -8.55
C THR A 141 26.68 -38.43 -8.42
N TRP A 142 26.56 -37.59 -9.44
CA TRP A 142 25.73 -36.38 -9.45
C TRP A 142 24.77 -36.38 -10.65
N THR A 143 23.65 -35.72 -10.48
CA THR A 143 22.56 -35.63 -11.45
C THR A 143 21.85 -34.28 -11.32
N GLY A 144 20.84 -34.07 -12.17
CA GLY A 144 20.13 -32.80 -12.32
C GLY A 144 20.80 -31.88 -13.35
N GLU A 145 20.05 -30.89 -13.83
CA GLU A 145 20.51 -29.96 -14.89
C GLU A 145 21.80 -29.21 -14.50
N ALA A 146 21.98 -28.97 -13.21
CA ALA A 146 23.11 -28.24 -12.62
C ALA A 146 24.16 -29.14 -11.93
N CYS A 147 24.00 -30.47 -11.97
CA CYS A 147 24.82 -31.42 -11.20
C CYS A 147 24.89 -31.10 -9.69
N ASP A 148 23.80 -30.55 -9.16
CA ASP A 148 23.67 -30.10 -7.78
C ASP A 148 23.07 -31.17 -6.86
N SER A 149 22.53 -32.22 -7.46
CA SER A 149 21.76 -33.26 -6.79
C SER A 149 22.56 -34.56 -6.82
N PRO A 150 22.89 -35.18 -5.68
CA PRO A 150 23.55 -36.48 -5.70
C PRO A 150 22.60 -37.51 -6.32
N VAL A 151 23.15 -38.45 -7.09
CA VAL A 151 22.37 -39.56 -7.70
C VAL A 151 21.58 -40.33 -6.65
N CYS A 152 22.13 -40.46 -5.45
CA CYS A 152 21.49 -41.11 -4.31
C CYS A 152 21.58 -40.21 -3.08
N PRO A 153 20.61 -39.31 -2.88
CA PRO A 153 20.57 -38.45 -1.70
C PRO A 153 20.58 -39.28 -0.41
N ASN A 154 21.32 -38.81 0.61
CA ASN A 154 21.52 -39.49 1.89
C ASN A 154 21.93 -40.98 1.78
N ASN A 155 22.57 -41.36 0.67
CA ASN A 155 22.87 -42.75 0.31
C ASN A 155 21.64 -43.68 0.48
N CYS A 156 20.46 -43.22 0.05
CA CYS A 156 19.19 -43.94 0.14
C CYS A 156 18.83 -44.41 1.54
N SER A 157 19.25 -43.65 2.56
CA SER A 157 19.06 -44.01 3.98
C SER A 157 19.58 -45.42 4.30
N HIS A 158 20.64 -45.86 3.60
CA HIS A 158 21.20 -47.20 3.72
C HIS A 158 21.71 -47.49 5.14
N HIS A 159 22.18 -46.48 5.86
CA HIS A 159 22.60 -46.60 7.26
C HIS A 159 21.47 -47.02 8.20
N HIS A 160 20.21 -46.87 7.77
CA HIS A 160 19.02 -47.37 8.46
C HIS A 160 18.41 -48.62 7.80
N ASN A 161 19.09 -49.23 6.82
CA ASN A 161 18.59 -50.34 6.01
C ASN A 161 17.27 -50.03 5.27
N GLN A 162 17.06 -48.79 4.85
CA GLN A 162 15.81 -48.33 4.22
C GLN A 162 15.83 -48.35 2.69
N GLY A 163 17.02 -48.38 2.08
CA GLY A 163 17.18 -48.43 0.63
C GLY A 163 18.62 -48.71 0.21
N GLN A 164 18.78 -48.92 -1.09
CA GLN A 164 20.08 -49.11 -1.74
C GLN A 164 20.20 -48.19 -2.95
N CYS A 165 21.39 -47.60 -3.13
CA CYS A 165 21.67 -46.74 -4.27
C CYS A 165 21.86 -47.54 -5.56
N ASN A 166 21.04 -47.24 -6.57
CA ASN A 166 21.17 -47.79 -7.91
C ASN A 166 21.81 -46.76 -8.83
N ARG A 167 23.13 -46.90 -9.00
CA ARG A 167 23.93 -45.96 -9.82
C ARG A 167 23.70 -46.10 -11.33
N GLU A 168 23.13 -47.19 -11.81
CA GLU A 168 22.83 -47.35 -13.24
C GLU A 168 21.51 -46.66 -13.61
N LYS A 169 20.53 -46.70 -12.72
CA LYS A 169 19.22 -46.06 -12.90
C LYS A 169 19.14 -44.62 -12.38
N HIS A 170 20.24 -44.13 -11.80
CA HIS A 170 20.32 -42.82 -11.15
C HIS A 170 19.23 -42.59 -10.07
N GLN A 171 18.91 -43.61 -9.28
CA GLN A 171 17.82 -43.54 -8.30
C GLN A 171 18.09 -44.41 -7.05
N CYS A 172 17.31 -44.16 -6.00
CA CYS A 172 17.27 -45.00 -4.82
C CYS A 172 16.23 -46.13 -4.94
N ASP A 173 16.68 -47.37 -4.80
CA ASP A 173 15.79 -48.55 -4.72
C ASP A 173 15.40 -48.74 -3.25
N CYS A 174 14.20 -48.26 -2.89
CA CYS A 174 13.71 -48.30 -1.51
C CYS A 174 13.22 -49.68 -1.10
N GLY A 175 13.50 -50.04 0.15
CA GLY A 175 12.99 -51.26 0.77
C GLY A 175 11.46 -51.19 0.97
N PRO A 176 10.80 -52.34 1.21
CA PRO A 176 9.36 -52.39 1.43
C PRO A 176 8.91 -51.43 2.54
N GLY A 177 7.88 -50.62 2.28
CA GLY A 177 7.33 -49.66 3.24
C GLY A 177 8.05 -48.30 3.29
N PHE A 178 9.08 -48.08 2.46
CA PHE A 178 9.79 -46.81 2.36
C PHE A 178 9.70 -46.21 0.94
N LYS A 179 9.66 -44.87 0.87
CA LYS A 179 9.50 -44.05 -0.34
C LYS A 179 10.28 -42.74 -0.21
N GLY A 180 10.23 -41.90 -1.25
CA GLY A 180 10.96 -40.62 -1.33
C GLY A 180 12.30 -40.75 -2.05
N GLY A 181 12.93 -39.60 -2.35
CA GLY A 181 14.19 -39.54 -3.10
C GLY A 181 15.37 -40.23 -2.41
N ASP A 182 15.36 -40.28 -1.07
CA ASP A 182 16.37 -40.93 -0.24
C ASP A 182 15.85 -42.12 0.60
N CYS A 183 14.64 -42.62 0.30
CA CYS A 183 13.97 -43.67 1.05
C CYS A 183 13.72 -43.38 2.55
N SER A 184 13.77 -42.11 2.98
CA SER A 184 13.50 -41.75 4.38
C SER A 184 12.01 -41.67 4.75
N GLN A 185 11.12 -41.60 3.76
CA GLN A 185 9.68 -41.43 4.00
C GLN A 185 9.02 -42.79 4.21
N ARG A 186 8.19 -42.93 5.24
CA ARG A 186 7.47 -44.18 5.52
C ARG A 186 6.10 -44.18 4.88
N VAL A 187 5.78 -45.24 4.14
CA VAL A 187 4.50 -45.38 3.42
C VAL A 187 3.31 -45.34 4.37
N ASP A 188 3.43 -45.95 5.56
CA ASP A 188 2.37 -45.99 6.57
C ASP A 188 2.00 -44.60 7.12
N ARG A 189 2.88 -43.61 7.00
CA ARG A 189 2.67 -42.21 7.43
C ARG A 189 2.30 -41.26 6.28
N GLY A 190 2.23 -41.75 5.06
CA GLY A 190 2.08 -40.94 3.86
C GLY A 190 3.40 -40.34 3.39
N TYR A 191 3.50 -40.07 2.09
CA TYR A 191 4.74 -39.67 1.44
C TYR A 191 4.48 -38.75 0.25
N TRP A 192 5.49 -37.93 -0.05
CA TRP A 192 5.51 -36.98 -1.16
C TRP A 192 6.46 -37.44 -2.26
N GLU A 193 6.07 -37.17 -3.50
CA GLU A 193 6.83 -37.45 -4.71
C GLU A 193 6.72 -36.28 -5.69
N THR A 194 7.75 -36.10 -6.52
CA THR A 194 7.67 -35.26 -7.71
C THR A 194 7.29 -36.15 -8.89
N VAL A 195 6.31 -35.74 -9.69
CA VAL A 195 5.92 -36.50 -10.88
C VAL A 195 6.85 -36.11 -12.04
N THR A 196 7.53 -37.11 -12.60
CA THR A 196 8.44 -36.96 -13.75
C THR A 196 7.79 -37.58 -14.98
N TYR A 197 7.89 -36.92 -16.14
CA TYR A 197 7.26 -37.30 -17.41
C TYR A 197 8.26 -37.24 -18.57
N ASN A 198 7.97 -37.94 -19.67
CA ASN A 198 9.01 -38.36 -20.62
C ASN A 198 9.39 -37.36 -21.73
N ASP A 199 8.48 -36.49 -22.21
CA ASP A 199 8.68 -35.83 -23.52
C ASP A 199 8.39 -34.31 -23.58
N PHE A 200 7.26 -33.85 -23.00
CA PHE A 200 6.78 -32.45 -23.15
C PHE A 200 6.32 -31.87 -21.80
N SER A 201 6.82 -30.68 -21.46
CA SER A 201 6.34 -29.89 -20.31
C SER A 201 5.41 -28.78 -20.82
N PRO A 202 4.18 -28.66 -20.29
CA PRO A 202 3.34 -27.51 -20.60
C PRO A 202 3.97 -26.20 -20.12
N ASP A 203 3.55 -25.09 -20.70
CA ASP A 203 3.91 -23.77 -20.18
C ASP A 203 3.42 -23.61 -18.73
N GLY A 204 4.23 -22.92 -17.92
CA GLY A 204 3.87 -22.61 -16.55
C GLY A 204 2.59 -21.78 -16.47
N THR A 205 1.70 -22.12 -15.54
CA THR A 205 0.43 -21.41 -15.34
C THR A 205 0.02 -21.30 -13.87
N ALA A 206 -0.71 -20.23 -13.55
CA ALA A 206 -1.32 -20.02 -12.23
C ALA A 206 -2.79 -19.58 -12.32
N SER A 207 -3.58 -19.84 -11.28
CA SER A 207 -5.03 -19.62 -11.24
C SER A 207 -5.79 -20.26 -12.41
N HIS A 208 -5.29 -21.41 -12.88
CA HIS A 208 -6.04 -22.34 -13.72
C HIS A 208 -7.00 -23.18 -12.86
N CYS A 209 -7.96 -23.84 -13.49
CA CYS A 209 -8.69 -24.92 -12.85
C CYS A 209 -8.11 -26.27 -13.28
N SER A 210 -8.25 -27.30 -12.45
CA SER A 210 -7.95 -28.67 -12.82
C SER A 210 -9.09 -29.61 -12.48
N VAL A 211 -9.33 -30.56 -13.37
CA VAL A 211 -10.36 -31.60 -13.20
C VAL A 211 -9.84 -32.94 -13.71
N VAL A 212 -10.26 -34.01 -13.06
CA VAL A 212 -9.90 -35.38 -13.46
C VAL A 212 -11.12 -36.03 -14.09
N TRP A 213 -10.93 -36.64 -15.26
CA TRP A 213 -11.94 -37.47 -15.91
C TRP A 213 -11.32 -38.80 -16.32
N ARG A 214 -11.85 -39.88 -15.74
CA ARG A 214 -11.26 -41.23 -15.86
C ARG A 214 -9.78 -41.19 -15.47
N ASP A 215 -8.89 -41.51 -16.39
CA ASP A 215 -7.45 -41.63 -16.17
C ASP A 215 -6.67 -40.41 -16.71
N SER A 216 -7.36 -39.29 -16.93
CA SER A 216 -6.73 -38.08 -17.45
C SER A 216 -7.02 -36.84 -16.60
N LEU A 217 -5.97 -36.06 -16.36
CA LEU A 217 -6.01 -34.75 -15.71
C LEU A 217 -6.09 -33.65 -16.78
N TYR A 218 -7.07 -32.77 -16.65
CA TYR A 218 -7.25 -31.61 -17.53
C TYR A 218 -6.87 -30.35 -16.76
N ILE A 219 -5.91 -29.60 -17.30
CA ILE A 219 -5.56 -28.25 -16.85
C ILE A 219 -6.17 -27.26 -17.83
N VAL A 220 -7.05 -26.38 -17.35
CA VAL A 220 -7.83 -25.47 -18.20
C VAL A 220 -7.53 -24.01 -17.83
N GLY A 221 -7.14 -23.23 -18.83
CA GLY A 221 -6.77 -21.83 -18.74
C GLY A 221 -5.59 -21.56 -17.79
N GLY A 222 -5.64 -20.43 -17.09
CA GLY A 222 -4.58 -19.94 -16.22
C GLY A 222 -3.81 -18.77 -16.80
N GLU A 223 -3.21 -17.98 -15.91
CA GLU A 223 -2.32 -16.89 -16.25
C GLU A 223 -0.96 -17.47 -16.61
N SER A 224 -0.35 -16.97 -17.67
CA SER A 224 1.00 -17.33 -18.10
C SER A 224 1.72 -16.12 -18.67
N PHE A 225 3.04 -16.07 -18.53
CA PHE A 225 3.87 -15.04 -19.15
C PHE A 225 4.12 -15.30 -20.65
N HIS A 226 3.86 -16.53 -21.10
CA HIS A 226 3.95 -16.93 -22.50
C HIS A 226 2.56 -17.21 -23.08
N LYS A 227 2.46 -17.42 -24.40
CA LYS A 227 1.20 -17.81 -25.04
C LYS A 227 0.86 -19.27 -24.71
N SER A 228 0.24 -19.49 -23.55
CA SER A 228 -0.23 -20.81 -23.13
C SER A 228 -1.44 -21.29 -23.96
N LYS A 229 -1.59 -22.61 -24.05
CA LYS A 229 -2.80 -23.24 -24.60
C LYS A 229 -3.94 -23.20 -23.57
N MET A 230 -5.18 -23.24 -24.06
CA MET A 230 -6.37 -23.22 -23.21
C MET A 230 -6.55 -24.53 -22.42
N ILE A 231 -6.12 -25.67 -22.97
CA ILE A 231 -6.25 -26.98 -22.30
C ILE A 231 -4.93 -27.75 -22.48
N TYR A 232 -4.44 -28.30 -21.38
CA TYR A 232 -3.43 -29.36 -21.35
C TYR A 232 -4.05 -30.61 -20.73
N ILE A 233 -3.73 -31.79 -21.29
CA ILE A 233 -4.22 -33.08 -20.80
C ILE A 233 -3.01 -33.90 -20.38
N TYR A 234 -3.05 -34.46 -19.19
CA TYR A 234 -2.07 -35.40 -18.70
C TYR A 234 -2.71 -36.77 -18.54
N ASP A 235 -2.17 -37.78 -19.20
CA ASP A 235 -2.58 -39.17 -19.03
C ASP A 235 -1.80 -39.81 -17.87
N PHE A 236 -2.53 -40.21 -16.82
CA PHE A 236 -1.91 -40.86 -15.66
C PHE A 236 -1.28 -42.21 -15.99
N ASN A 237 -1.84 -42.95 -16.96
CA ASN A 237 -1.37 -44.28 -17.33
C ASN A 237 -0.15 -44.20 -18.26
N GLY A 238 -0.21 -43.34 -19.28
CA GLY A 238 0.88 -43.12 -20.22
C GLY A 238 2.04 -42.29 -19.66
N ASN A 239 1.82 -41.53 -18.58
CA ASN A 239 2.79 -40.57 -18.01
C ASN A 239 3.27 -39.53 -19.05
N VAL A 240 2.31 -38.99 -19.80
CA VAL A 240 2.57 -38.06 -20.91
C VAL A 240 1.59 -36.90 -20.92
N TRP A 241 2.07 -35.75 -21.38
CA TRP A 241 1.26 -34.56 -21.62
C TRP A 241 0.87 -34.48 -23.10
N GLU A 242 -0.38 -34.08 -23.34
CA GLU A 242 -0.95 -33.89 -24.66
C GLU A 242 -1.68 -32.54 -24.74
N THR A 243 -1.74 -31.98 -25.94
CA THR A 243 -2.60 -30.82 -26.24
C THR A 243 -3.71 -31.26 -27.19
N PRO A 244 -4.99 -31.15 -26.79
CA PRO A 244 -6.09 -31.55 -27.66
C PRO A 244 -6.18 -30.59 -28.86
N HIS A 245 -6.40 -31.15 -30.05
CA HIS A 245 -6.87 -30.36 -31.18
C HIS A 245 -8.33 -29.98 -30.93
N ILE A 246 -8.60 -28.68 -30.87
CA ILE A 246 -9.93 -28.12 -30.58
C ILE A 246 -10.43 -27.45 -31.86
N GLU A 247 -11.59 -27.89 -32.33
CA GLU A 247 -12.27 -27.34 -33.51
C GLU A 247 -13.40 -26.38 -33.09
N GLY A 248 -13.71 -25.41 -33.96
CA GLY A 248 -14.85 -24.51 -33.79
C GLY A 248 -14.62 -23.31 -32.85
N LEU A 249 -15.69 -22.88 -32.19
CA LEU A 249 -15.67 -21.75 -31.24
C LEU A 249 -14.85 -22.13 -30.01
N ARG A 250 -14.13 -21.18 -29.44
CA ARG A 250 -13.36 -21.36 -28.21
C ARG A 250 -13.45 -20.13 -27.31
N PRO A 251 -13.46 -20.30 -25.98
CA PRO A 251 -13.37 -19.18 -25.05
C PRO A 251 -12.02 -18.47 -25.20
N MET A 252 -12.00 -17.17 -24.90
CA MET A 252 -10.74 -16.45 -24.68
C MET A 252 -9.99 -17.02 -23.47
N SER A 253 -8.66 -17.00 -23.55
CA SER A 253 -7.78 -17.39 -22.43
C SER A 253 -8.10 -16.54 -21.20
N ARG A 254 -8.08 -17.19 -20.03
CA ARG A 254 -8.50 -16.59 -18.77
C ARG A 254 -7.90 -17.29 -17.56
N TYR A 255 -7.81 -16.56 -16.46
CA TYR A 255 -7.40 -17.08 -15.14
C TYR A 255 -8.43 -16.73 -14.07
N ALA A 256 -8.25 -17.28 -12.87
CA ALA A 256 -9.11 -17.08 -11.70
C ALA A 256 -10.59 -17.40 -11.96
N HIS A 257 -10.82 -18.36 -12.86
CA HIS A 257 -12.11 -18.99 -13.11
C HIS A 257 -12.20 -20.29 -12.30
N SER A 258 -13.40 -20.88 -12.22
CA SER A 258 -13.59 -22.19 -11.60
C SER A 258 -14.14 -23.20 -12.61
N CYS A 259 -13.90 -24.48 -12.35
CA CYS A 259 -14.42 -25.56 -13.17
C CYS A 259 -15.02 -26.68 -12.33
N VAL A 260 -16.05 -27.32 -12.89
CA VAL A 260 -16.61 -28.57 -12.37
C VAL A 260 -16.83 -29.53 -13.53
N ILE A 261 -16.75 -30.82 -13.25
CA ILE A 261 -17.06 -31.86 -14.22
C ILE A 261 -18.46 -32.42 -13.97
N PHE A 262 -19.29 -32.51 -15.00
CA PHE A 262 -20.62 -33.11 -14.93
C PHE A 262 -20.89 -33.91 -16.21
N GLY A 263 -21.17 -35.21 -16.05
CA GLY A 263 -21.25 -36.13 -17.19
C GLY A 263 -19.91 -36.27 -17.90
N ASP A 264 -19.89 -35.99 -19.20
CA ASP A 264 -18.71 -35.96 -20.08
C ASP A 264 -18.29 -34.53 -20.45
N LYS A 265 -18.73 -33.53 -19.68
CA LYS A 265 -18.44 -32.12 -19.93
C LYS A 265 -17.75 -31.43 -18.76
N ILE A 266 -16.78 -30.59 -19.09
CA ILE A 266 -16.12 -29.67 -18.15
C ILE A 266 -16.82 -28.32 -18.26
N TYR A 267 -17.45 -27.87 -17.19
CA TYR A 267 -18.08 -26.54 -17.12
C TYR A 267 -17.10 -25.55 -16.52
N MET A 268 -16.87 -24.43 -17.22
CA MET A 268 -15.98 -23.34 -16.83
C MET A 268 -16.78 -22.05 -16.67
N TYR A 269 -16.65 -21.38 -15.52
CA TYR A 269 -17.42 -20.19 -15.22
C TYR A 269 -16.53 -18.99 -14.82
N GLY A 270 -16.86 -17.83 -15.38
CA GLY A 270 -16.29 -16.54 -15.01
C GLY A 270 -14.79 -16.40 -15.33
N GLY A 271 -14.07 -15.71 -14.45
CA GLY A 271 -12.63 -15.45 -14.55
C GLY A 271 -12.28 -14.10 -15.17
N VAL A 272 -10.98 -13.89 -15.37
CA VAL A 272 -10.39 -12.69 -15.99
C VAL A 272 -9.87 -13.08 -17.36
N ILE A 273 -10.45 -12.51 -18.42
CA ILE A 273 -9.99 -12.67 -19.80
C ILE A 273 -8.90 -11.64 -20.14
N VAL A 274 -8.25 -11.80 -21.29
CA VAL A 274 -7.28 -10.85 -21.87
C VAL A 274 -7.79 -9.41 -21.79
N ASN A 275 -6.89 -8.46 -21.50
CA ASN A 275 -7.18 -7.06 -21.12
C ASN A 275 -7.78 -6.89 -19.72
N SER A 276 -7.57 -7.86 -18.83
CA SER A 276 -7.95 -7.77 -17.42
C SER A 276 -9.46 -7.58 -17.19
N ILE A 277 -10.32 -8.04 -18.11
CA ILE A 277 -11.78 -7.92 -18.02
C ILE A 277 -12.35 -9.12 -17.25
N VAL A 278 -13.18 -8.86 -16.25
CA VAL A 278 -13.89 -9.91 -15.49
C VAL A 278 -15.19 -10.28 -16.21
N THR A 279 -15.42 -11.56 -16.45
CA THR A 279 -16.57 -12.06 -17.22
C THR A 279 -17.54 -12.91 -16.39
N ASN A 280 -18.76 -13.09 -16.91
CA ASN A 280 -19.81 -13.95 -16.38
C ASN A 280 -20.17 -15.11 -17.32
N GLU A 281 -19.37 -15.34 -18.36
CA GLU A 281 -19.59 -16.43 -19.31
C GLU A 281 -19.53 -17.81 -18.64
N LEU A 282 -20.43 -18.70 -19.06
CA LEU A 282 -20.43 -20.12 -18.73
C LEU A 282 -20.15 -20.93 -20.00
N TRP A 283 -19.05 -21.66 -20.02
CA TRP A 283 -18.65 -22.51 -21.13
C TRP A 283 -18.68 -23.98 -20.71
N ALA A 284 -19.02 -24.87 -21.63
CA ALA A 284 -18.89 -26.31 -21.45
C ALA A 284 -17.97 -26.89 -22.53
N PHE A 285 -16.94 -27.62 -22.11
CA PHE A 285 -16.09 -28.40 -23.00
C PHE A 285 -16.56 -29.85 -23.01
N ASP A 286 -16.98 -30.33 -24.17
CA ASP A 286 -17.31 -31.74 -24.38
C ASP A 286 -16.02 -32.55 -24.56
N ILE A 287 -15.74 -33.45 -23.62
CA ILE A 287 -14.47 -34.19 -23.58
C ILE A 287 -14.38 -35.16 -24.77
N SER A 288 -15.50 -35.81 -25.11
CA SER A 288 -15.56 -36.81 -26.18
C SER A 288 -15.44 -36.16 -27.55
N ALA A 289 -16.16 -35.05 -27.77
CA ALA A 289 -16.18 -34.35 -29.04
C ALA A 289 -15.06 -33.29 -29.19
N LYS A 290 -14.36 -32.94 -28.11
CA LYS A 290 -13.30 -31.91 -28.05
C LYS A 290 -13.75 -30.54 -28.56
N VAL A 291 -14.99 -30.16 -28.28
CA VAL A 291 -15.60 -28.88 -28.70
C VAL A 291 -16.09 -28.07 -27.49
N TRP A 292 -16.03 -26.75 -27.62
CA TRP A 292 -16.58 -25.83 -26.64
C TRP A 292 -17.99 -25.36 -27.04
N GLU A 293 -18.88 -25.27 -26.06
CA GLU A 293 -20.22 -24.71 -26.15
C GLU A 293 -20.34 -23.52 -25.19
N ASN A 294 -20.76 -22.35 -25.68
CA ASN A 294 -21.14 -21.23 -24.80
C ASN A 294 -22.57 -21.49 -24.29
N ILE A 295 -22.72 -21.72 -22.99
CA ILE A 295 -23.99 -22.12 -22.39
C ILE A 295 -24.86 -20.89 -22.17
N THR A 296 -25.99 -20.87 -22.87
CA THR A 296 -27.06 -19.90 -22.60
C THR A 296 -27.81 -20.31 -21.33
N VAL A 297 -27.77 -19.45 -20.32
CA VAL A 297 -28.41 -19.69 -19.01
C VAL A 297 -29.78 -19.01 -18.92
N ARG A 298 -30.73 -19.69 -18.26
CA ARG A 298 -32.03 -19.11 -17.90
C ARG A 298 -31.92 -18.50 -16.52
N HIS A 299 -32.21 -17.22 -16.39
CA HIS A 299 -32.17 -16.52 -15.10
C HIS A 299 -33.50 -15.78 -14.88
N TYR A 300 -34.02 -15.82 -13.65
CA TYR A 300 -35.24 -15.11 -13.27
C TYR A 300 -34.90 -14.09 -12.18
N CYS A 301 -34.81 -12.80 -12.55
CA CYS A 301 -34.40 -11.76 -11.62
C CYS A 301 -35.52 -11.24 -10.71
N GLY A 302 -36.80 -11.52 -11.00
CA GLY A 302 -37.92 -10.94 -10.24
C GLY A 302 -37.76 -9.43 -9.98
N ASN A 303 -37.96 -9.00 -8.73
CA ASN A 303 -37.69 -7.63 -8.26
C ASN A 303 -36.29 -7.45 -7.61
N LYS A 304 -35.37 -8.40 -7.78
CA LYS A 304 -34.01 -8.31 -7.23
C LYS A 304 -33.13 -7.49 -8.18
N THR A 305 -32.34 -6.57 -7.61
CA THR A 305 -31.41 -5.67 -8.32
C THR A 305 -30.08 -6.35 -8.65
N MET A 306 -29.63 -7.29 -7.82
CA MET A 306 -28.51 -8.18 -8.13
C MET A 306 -29.04 -9.50 -8.72
N CYS A 307 -28.58 -9.85 -9.91
CA CYS A 307 -29.03 -11.04 -10.63
C CYS A 307 -27.87 -11.71 -11.36
N GLY A 308 -27.80 -13.04 -11.27
CA GLY A 308 -26.73 -13.83 -11.87
C GLY A 308 -27.02 -14.21 -13.32
N PRO A 309 -26.01 -14.69 -14.08
CA PRO A 309 -24.63 -14.89 -13.66
C PRO A 309 -23.85 -13.56 -13.50
N LEU A 310 -23.15 -13.44 -12.38
CA LEU A 310 -22.36 -12.23 -12.05
C LEU A 310 -20.99 -12.25 -12.72
N ASN A 311 -20.46 -11.08 -13.11
CA ASN A 311 -19.06 -10.94 -13.50
C ASN A 311 -18.18 -11.20 -12.28
N VAL A 312 -17.47 -12.33 -12.25
CA VAL A 312 -16.77 -12.78 -11.05
C VAL A 312 -15.45 -13.48 -11.35
N ALA A 313 -14.41 -13.16 -10.57
CA ALA A 313 -13.11 -13.81 -10.58
C ALA A 313 -12.67 -14.22 -9.16
N GLY A 314 -11.80 -15.23 -9.07
CA GLY A 314 -11.26 -15.76 -7.81
C GLY A 314 -12.31 -16.37 -6.89
N HIS A 315 -13.42 -16.83 -7.48
CA HIS A 315 -14.46 -17.62 -6.83
C HIS A 315 -14.09 -19.11 -6.89
N SER A 316 -14.80 -19.92 -6.11
CA SER A 316 -14.71 -21.39 -6.18
C SER A 316 -16.04 -22.00 -6.60
N ALA A 317 -16.01 -23.20 -7.17
CA ALA A 317 -17.20 -23.94 -7.55
C ALA A 317 -17.09 -25.40 -7.14
N ASN A 318 -18.21 -25.97 -6.68
CA ASN A 318 -18.30 -27.38 -6.29
C ASN A 318 -19.51 -28.02 -6.95
N LEU A 319 -19.35 -29.27 -7.38
CA LEU A 319 -20.48 -30.11 -7.78
C LEU A 319 -21.15 -30.65 -6.51
N VAL A 320 -22.46 -30.43 -6.38
CA VAL A 320 -23.27 -31.04 -5.32
C VAL A 320 -24.27 -31.98 -5.95
N GLN A 321 -24.20 -33.25 -5.54
CA GLN A 321 -25.16 -34.28 -5.93
C GLN A 321 -26.27 -34.33 -4.87
N SER A 322 -27.51 -34.10 -5.29
CA SER A 322 -28.68 -34.20 -4.41
C SER A 322 -29.36 -35.55 -4.59
N HIS A 323 -29.88 -36.13 -3.50
CA HIS A 323 -30.67 -37.36 -3.53
C HIS A 323 -31.91 -37.26 -4.44
N ASP A 324 -32.39 -36.04 -4.69
CA ASP A 324 -33.56 -35.76 -5.54
C ASP A 324 -33.22 -35.63 -7.05
N LYS A 325 -32.01 -35.98 -7.50
CA LYS A 325 -31.52 -35.82 -8.89
C LYS A 325 -31.55 -34.38 -9.41
N ASN A 326 -31.40 -33.41 -8.51
CA ASN A 326 -31.20 -32.00 -8.85
C ASN A 326 -29.71 -31.68 -8.69
N GLU A 327 -28.86 -32.21 -9.57
CA GLU A 327 -27.43 -31.91 -9.56
C GLU A 327 -27.22 -30.43 -9.90
N LYS A 328 -26.38 -29.78 -9.09
CA LYS A 328 -26.12 -28.36 -9.22
C LYS A 328 -24.65 -28.03 -9.01
N MET A 329 -24.19 -27.02 -9.72
CA MET A 329 -22.93 -26.33 -9.45
C MET A 329 -23.21 -25.23 -8.43
N VAL A 330 -22.50 -25.25 -7.30
CA VAL A 330 -22.56 -24.23 -6.25
C VAL A 330 -21.31 -23.37 -6.34
N ILE A 331 -21.50 -22.08 -6.60
CA ILE A 331 -20.44 -21.08 -6.74
C ILE A 331 -20.39 -20.23 -5.47
N ILE A 332 -19.20 -20.14 -4.87
CA ILE A 332 -18.98 -19.43 -3.61
C ILE A 332 -18.13 -18.17 -3.86
N PHE A 333 -18.66 -17.02 -3.43
CA PHE A 333 -17.98 -15.72 -3.35
C PHE A 333 -17.29 -15.26 -4.64
N GLY A 334 -16.10 -14.65 -4.53
CA GLY A 334 -15.33 -14.03 -5.61
C GLY A 334 -15.32 -12.50 -5.56
N HIS A 335 -14.65 -11.89 -6.53
CA HIS A 335 -14.61 -10.44 -6.69
C HIS A 335 -15.33 -10.04 -7.99
N SER A 336 -16.20 -9.03 -7.89
CA SER A 336 -16.87 -8.40 -9.02
C SER A 336 -16.47 -6.93 -9.13
N PRO A 337 -16.03 -6.43 -10.30
CA PRO A 337 -15.71 -5.00 -10.46
C PRO A 337 -16.88 -4.05 -10.17
N GLN A 338 -18.13 -4.53 -10.23
CA GLN A 338 -19.32 -3.73 -9.96
C GLN A 338 -19.72 -3.75 -8.48
N TYR A 339 -19.58 -4.89 -7.82
CA TYR A 339 -20.10 -5.11 -6.46
C TYR A 339 -19.01 -5.26 -5.39
N GLY A 340 -17.73 -5.33 -5.80
CA GLY A 340 -16.59 -5.61 -4.93
C GLY A 340 -16.48 -7.08 -4.53
N TYR A 341 -16.00 -7.35 -3.32
CA TYR A 341 -15.91 -8.69 -2.76
C TYR A 341 -17.31 -9.25 -2.46
N LEU A 342 -17.66 -10.36 -3.10
CA LEU A 342 -18.99 -10.97 -3.06
C LEU A 342 -19.11 -11.92 -1.87
N ASN A 343 -20.17 -11.78 -1.07
CA ASN A 343 -20.55 -12.74 -0.01
C ASN A 343 -21.75 -13.62 -0.39
N VAL A 344 -22.14 -13.62 -1.66
CA VAL A 344 -23.30 -14.35 -2.18
C VAL A 344 -22.92 -15.75 -2.65
N VAL A 345 -23.92 -16.64 -2.67
CA VAL A 345 -23.84 -17.99 -3.27
C VAL A 345 -24.69 -18.01 -4.53
N GLN A 346 -24.14 -18.57 -5.61
CA GLN A 346 -24.86 -18.77 -6.86
C GLN A 346 -25.02 -20.27 -7.11
N GLU A 347 -26.18 -20.69 -7.63
CA GLU A 347 -26.46 -22.08 -7.98
C GLU A 347 -26.84 -22.16 -9.46
N TYR A 348 -26.19 -23.07 -10.18
CA TYR A 348 -26.52 -23.43 -11.56
C TYR A 348 -27.01 -24.88 -11.62
N TYR A 349 -28.20 -25.09 -12.17
CA TYR A 349 -28.85 -26.39 -12.27
C TYR A 349 -28.62 -26.97 -13.66
N PHE A 350 -27.92 -28.10 -13.75
CA PHE A 350 -27.50 -28.66 -15.04
C PHE A 350 -28.68 -29.11 -15.90
N GLY A 351 -29.70 -29.73 -15.28
CA GLY A 351 -30.87 -30.25 -15.99
C GLY A 351 -31.78 -29.17 -16.59
N THR A 352 -32.03 -28.08 -15.86
CA THR A 352 -32.93 -26.99 -16.30
C THR A 352 -32.20 -25.83 -16.98
N ARG A 353 -30.86 -25.78 -16.86
CA ARG A 353 -30.00 -24.64 -17.23
C ARG A 353 -30.39 -23.34 -16.53
N GLU A 354 -30.96 -23.44 -15.32
CA GLU A 354 -31.38 -22.30 -14.52
C GLU A 354 -30.25 -21.81 -13.61
N TRP A 355 -30.11 -20.49 -13.52
CA TRP A 355 -29.15 -19.80 -12.66
C TRP A 355 -29.89 -18.97 -11.61
N GLN A 356 -29.52 -19.13 -10.34
CA GLN A 356 -30.10 -18.36 -9.24
C GLN A 356 -29.03 -17.89 -8.25
N ILE A 357 -29.19 -16.67 -7.74
CA ILE A 357 -28.48 -16.20 -6.54
C ILE A 357 -29.37 -16.55 -5.35
N VAL A 358 -28.86 -17.36 -4.44
CA VAL A 358 -29.66 -17.92 -3.34
C VAL A 358 -29.55 -17.10 -2.08
N ASP A 359 -30.67 -16.96 -1.38
CA ASP A 359 -30.69 -16.37 -0.06
C ASP A 359 -30.14 -17.40 0.95
N THR A 360 -29.15 -16.99 1.74
CA THR A 360 -28.48 -17.84 2.73
C THR A 360 -28.80 -17.38 4.14
N SER A 361 -28.79 -18.30 5.09
CA SER A 361 -29.03 -18.01 6.50
C SER A 361 -27.89 -18.50 7.39
N GLY A 362 -27.94 -18.16 8.67
CA GLY A 362 -26.98 -18.61 9.67
C GLY A 362 -25.87 -17.59 9.94
N PHE A 363 -24.62 -18.05 10.01
CA PHE A 363 -23.50 -17.15 10.31
C PHE A 363 -23.34 -16.09 9.22
N PRO A 364 -23.25 -14.79 9.56
CA PRO A 364 -23.11 -13.74 8.55
C PRO A 364 -21.67 -13.78 8.00
N VAL A 365 -21.50 -14.38 6.82
CA VAL A 365 -20.19 -14.59 6.20
C VAL A 365 -19.65 -13.33 5.52
N LYS A 366 -18.34 -13.08 5.69
CA LYS A 366 -17.64 -12.08 4.89
C LYS A 366 -17.14 -12.75 3.62
N GLY A 367 -17.68 -12.32 2.49
CA GLY A 367 -17.30 -12.78 1.17
C GLY A 367 -15.88 -12.38 0.79
N GLY A 368 -15.25 -13.16 -0.09
CA GLY A 368 -13.84 -12.97 -0.39
C GLY A 368 -13.36 -13.51 -1.75
N TYR A 369 -12.10 -13.22 -2.05
CA TYR A 369 -11.40 -13.56 -3.29
C TYR A 369 -10.23 -14.51 -3.02
N GLY A 370 -10.04 -15.52 -3.87
CA GLY A 370 -8.91 -16.45 -3.79
C GLY A 370 -8.95 -17.38 -2.57
N HIS A 371 -10.13 -17.68 -2.07
CA HIS A 371 -10.35 -18.71 -1.05
C HIS A 371 -10.35 -20.10 -1.70
N SER A 372 -10.10 -21.14 -0.90
CA SER A 372 -10.36 -22.52 -1.34
C SER A 372 -11.73 -22.97 -0.85
N SER A 373 -12.38 -23.83 -1.62
CA SER A 373 -13.55 -24.56 -1.15
C SER A 373 -13.50 -26.00 -1.59
N ALA A 374 -13.92 -26.92 -0.73
CA ALA A 374 -14.04 -28.33 -1.10
C ALA A 374 -15.30 -28.94 -0.49
N HIS A 375 -16.00 -29.75 -1.29
CA HIS A 375 -17.11 -30.58 -0.84
C HIS A 375 -16.58 -31.85 -0.16
N ASP A 376 -16.98 -32.08 1.09
CA ASP A 376 -16.64 -33.29 1.84
C ASP A 376 -17.66 -34.40 1.55
N PRO A 377 -17.24 -35.55 1.01
CA PRO A 377 -18.15 -36.67 0.75
C PRO A 377 -18.71 -37.33 2.02
N LEU A 378 -18.08 -37.14 3.19
CA LEU A 378 -18.57 -37.70 4.45
C LEU A 378 -19.75 -36.88 5.00
N THR A 379 -19.56 -35.56 5.16
CA THR A 379 -20.59 -34.70 5.77
C THR A 379 -21.58 -34.08 4.77
N ASN A 380 -21.30 -34.16 3.46
CA ASN A 380 -22.03 -33.44 2.40
C ASN A 380 -22.07 -31.91 2.61
N LEU A 381 -21.06 -31.37 3.28
CA LEU A 381 -20.87 -29.93 3.49
C LEU A 381 -19.77 -29.41 2.57
N ILE A 382 -19.88 -28.12 2.22
CA ILE A 382 -18.79 -27.39 1.54
C ILE A 382 -18.03 -26.61 2.59
N TYR A 383 -16.72 -26.86 2.69
CA TYR A 383 -15.82 -26.12 3.58
C TYR A 383 -15.11 -25.02 2.79
N VAL A 384 -15.09 -23.80 3.33
CA VAL A 384 -14.57 -22.60 2.65
C VAL A 384 -13.52 -21.95 3.54
N TYR A 385 -12.28 -21.86 3.06
CA TYR A 385 -11.15 -21.40 3.86
C TYR A 385 -10.35 -20.28 3.17
N GLY A 386 -10.03 -19.26 3.97
CA GLY A 386 -9.06 -18.22 3.61
C GLY A 386 -9.55 -17.22 2.58
N GLY A 387 -8.61 -16.64 1.84
CA GLY A 387 -8.86 -15.59 0.84
C GLY A 387 -8.71 -14.17 1.40
N TYR A 388 -8.78 -13.20 0.49
CA TYR A 388 -8.94 -11.78 0.85
C TYR A 388 -10.41 -11.47 1.11
N ILE A 389 -10.66 -10.79 2.21
CA ILE A 389 -11.97 -10.23 2.55
C ILE A 389 -11.88 -8.71 2.61
N SER A 390 -12.99 -8.04 2.30
CA SER A 390 -13.10 -6.60 2.49
C SER A 390 -13.32 -6.29 3.98
N GLU A 391 -12.55 -5.36 4.56
CA GLU A 391 -12.76 -4.80 5.90
C GLU A 391 -13.42 -3.42 5.84
N SER A 392 -13.15 -2.66 4.78
CA SER A 392 -13.82 -1.40 4.47
C SER A 392 -13.76 -1.10 2.97
N GLN A 393 -14.36 0.01 2.52
CA GLN A 393 -14.28 0.46 1.13
C GLN A 393 -12.84 0.66 0.64
N SER A 394 -11.90 1.00 1.54
CA SER A 394 -10.50 1.29 1.20
C SER A 394 -9.50 0.25 1.67
N THR A 395 -9.92 -0.76 2.46
CA THR A 395 -9.01 -1.75 3.05
C THR A 395 -9.50 -3.18 2.92
N GLN A 396 -8.63 -4.05 2.43
CA GLN A 396 -8.75 -5.50 2.40
C GLN A 396 -7.87 -6.13 3.49
N THR A 397 -8.21 -7.35 3.92
CA THR A 397 -7.36 -8.15 4.81
C THR A 397 -7.39 -9.61 4.42
N LEU A 398 -6.29 -10.31 4.69
CA LEU A 398 -6.20 -11.75 4.51
C LEU A 398 -6.85 -12.46 5.70
N THR A 399 -7.71 -13.43 5.45
CA THR A 399 -8.42 -14.16 6.53
C THR A 399 -7.86 -15.56 6.77
N ASN A 400 -7.90 -16.00 8.02
CA ASN A 400 -7.65 -17.38 8.45
C ASN A 400 -8.94 -18.12 8.84
N ARG A 401 -10.10 -17.52 8.58
CA ARG A 401 -11.40 -18.11 8.93
C ARG A 401 -11.75 -19.25 7.99
N ILE A 402 -12.43 -20.24 8.53
CA ILE A 402 -13.02 -21.35 7.81
C ILE A 402 -14.52 -21.42 8.14
N TYR A 403 -15.31 -21.69 7.12
CA TYR A 403 -16.76 -21.80 7.19
C TYR A 403 -17.21 -23.16 6.69
N SER A 404 -18.29 -23.71 7.24
CA SER A 404 -19.06 -24.77 6.57
C SER A 404 -20.36 -24.20 6.00
N TYR A 405 -20.70 -24.69 4.81
CA TYR A 405 -21.93 -24.38 4.09
C TYR A 405 -22.69 -25.66 3.82
N GLN A 406 -23.96 -25.67 4.22
CA GLN A 406 -24.86 -26.78 3.93
C GLN A 406 -25.66 -26.47 2.65
N PRO A 407 -25.40 -27.14 1.51
CA PRO A 407 -25.95 -26.74 0.21
C PRO A 407 -27.46 -26.99 0.04
N ASN A 408 -28.06 -27.87 0.86
CA ASN A 408 -29.50 -28.17 0.79
C ASN A 408 -30.34 -27.17 1.59
N THR A 409 -29.88 -26.82 2.79
CA THR A 409 -30.57 -25.88 3.69
C THR A 409 -30.08 -24.43 3.55
N ARG A 410 -28.96 -24.22 2.85
CA ARG A 410 -28.32 -22.92 2.58
C ARG A 410 -27.90 -22.19 3.87
N VAL A 411 -27.43 -22.96 4.85
CA VAL A 411 -27.01 -22.48 6.17
C VAL A 411 -25.49 -22.41 6.27
N TRP A 412 -24.98 -21.29 6.78
CA TRP A 412 -23.56 -21.09 7.10
C TRP A 412 -23.26 -21.27 8.59
N ARG A 413 -22.08 -21.83 8.90
CA ARG A 413 -21.52 -21.89 10.26
C ARG A 413 -20.04 -21.48 10.26
N LEU A 414 -19.62 -20.78 11.32
CA LEU A 414 -18.21 -20.47 11.58
C LEU A 414 -17.55 -21.60 12.37
N LEU A 415 -16.38 -22.03 11.91
CA LEU A 415 -15.58 -23.10 12.50
C LEU A 415 -14.30 -22.57 13.14
N THR A 416 -13.48 -23.43 13.75
CA THR A 416 -12.23 -23.02 14.38
C THR A 416 -11.22 -22.51 13.36
N SER A 417 -10.75 -21.28 13.55
CA SER A 417 -9.88 -20.59 12.60
C SER A 417 -8.51 -21.27 12.45
N ALA A 418 -7.97 -21.22 11.24
CA ALA A 418 -6.68 -21.81 10.89
C ALA A 418 -5.50 -21.10 11.57
N PRO A 419 -4.35 -21.79 11.72
CA PRO A 419 -3.15 -21.20 12.32
C PRO A 419 -2.56 -20.04 11.51
N SER A 420 -2.87 -19.93 10.22
CA SER A 420 -2.38 -18.86 9.35
C SER A 420 -3.46 -18.39 8.37
N ALA A 421 -3.39 -17.11 8.00
CA ALA A 421 -4.22 -16.54 6.93
C ALA A 421 -3.53 -16.78 5.58
N ARG A 422 -4.29 -17.12 4.53
CA ARG A 422 -3.74 -17.38 3.19
C ARG A 422 -4.76 -17.24 2.07
N PHE A 423 -4.30 -16.91 0.86
CA PHE A 423 -5.12 -16.92 -0.36
C PHE A 423 -4.39 -17.65 -1.49
N PHE A 424 -5.17 -18.10 -2.49
CA PHE A 424 -4.70 -18.93 -3.60
C PHE A 424 -3.89 -20.16 -3.16
N HIS A 425 -4.34 -20.77 -2.07
CA HIS A 425 -3.94 -22.11 -1.66
C HIS A 425 -4.97 -23.10 -2.20
N THR A 426 -4.62 -24.38 -2.24
CA THR A 426 -5.58 -25.44 -2.56
C THR A 426 -6.05 -26.14 -1.30
N GLY A 427 -7.29 -26.60 -1.31
CA GLY A 427 -7.88 -27.43 -0.27
C GLY A 427 -8.63 -28.59 -0.91
N VAL A 428 -8.32 -29.83 -0.54
CA VAL A 428 -8.94 -31.03 -1.12
C VAL A 428 -9.22 -32.09 -0.06
N PHE A 429 -10.23 -32.92 -0.30
CA PHE A 429 -10.47 -34.15 0.45
C PHE A 429 -9.97 -35.33 -0.39
N ILE A 430 -8.90 -36.00 0.04
CA ILE A 430 -8.50 -37.29 -0.57
C ILE A 430 -9.50 -38.38 -0.15
N THR A 431 -9.82 -38.39 1.15
CA THR A 431 -10.88 -39.17 1.78
C THR A 431 -11.77 -38.22 2.57
N GLY A 432 -13.01 -38.63 2.85
CA GLY A 432 -13.90 -37.84 3.69
C GLY A 432 -13.35 -37.66 5.11
N GLY A 433 -13.70 -36.54 5.75
CA GLY A 433 -13.36 -36.27 7.16
C GLY A 433 -12.06 -35.49 7.43
N LEU A 434 -11.13 -35.40 6.47
CA LEU A 434 -9.88 -34.63 6.63
C LEU A 434 -9.58 -33.81 5.36
N MET A 435 -9.65 -32.49 5.49
CA MET A 435 -9.32 -31.56 4.41
C MET A 435 -7.82 -31.28 4.43
N LEU A 436 -7.10 -31.55 3.33
CA LEU A 436 -5.68 -31.22 3.18
C LEU A 436 -5.53 -29.89 2.45
N ILE A 437 -4.68 -29.01 2.98
CA ILE A 437 -4.39 -27.70 2.43
C ILE A 437 -2.89 -27.60 2.13
N PHE A 438 -2.57 -27.08 0.95
CA PHE A 438 -1.19 -26.86 0.53
C PHE A 438 -0.95 -25.42 0.05
N GLY A 439 0.20 -24.88 0.44
CA GLY A 439 0.77 -23.63 -0.06
C GLY A 439 -0.10 -22.39 0.12
N GLY A 440 0.01 -21.44 -0.81
CA GLY A 440 -0.69 -20.16 -0.78
C GLY A 440 0.18 -18.99 -0.35
N ASN A 441 -0.34 -17.78 -0.53
CA ASN A 441 0.31 -16.56 -0.09
C ASN A 441 -0.17 -16.20 1.33
N THR A 442 0.77 -16.12 2.28
CA THR A 442 0.51 -15.91 3.71
C THR A 442 0.79 -14.49 4.20
N HIS A 443 1.09 -13.56 3.28
CA HIS A 443 1.49 -12.21 3.63
C HIS A 443 0.34 -11.40 4.24
N ASN A 444 0.60 -10.77 5.39
CA ASN A 444 -0.32 -9.84 6.03
C ASN A 444 0.42 -8.54 6.37
N ASP A 445 0.06 -7.47 5.65
CA ASP A 445 0.72 -6.16 5.54
C ASP A 445 0.94 -5.39 6.87
N THR A 446 0.64 -5.94 8.05
CA THR A 446 0.52 -5.11 9.28
C THR A 446 1.22 -5.58 10.55
N ILE A 447 1.86 -6.76 10.62
CA ILE A 447 2.38 -7.23 11.93
C ILE A 447 3.81 -7.81 11.90
N HIS A 448 4.32 -8.35 10.78
CA HIS A 448 5.62 -9.06 10.79
C HIS A 448 6.50 -8.78 9.56
N SER A 449 7.10 -7.60 9.50
CA SER A 449 8.13 -7.21 8.52
C SER A 449 9.47 -7.97 8.66
N HIS A 450 9.51 -9.00 9.51
CA HIS A 450 10.67 -9.86 9.74
C HIS A 450 10.33 -11.36 9.56
N GLY A 451 9.21 -11.72 8.93
CA GLY A 451 8.87 -13.14 8.78
C GLY A 451 7.62 -13.56 7.97
N ALA A 452 6.90 -12.66 7.30
CA ALA A 452 5.79 -13.07 6.44
C ALA A 452 6.28 -13.57 5.06
N ARG A 453 5.92 -14.81 4.69
CA ARG A 453 6.32 -15.44 3.42
C ARG A 453 5.25 -15.20 2.35
N CYS A 454 5.61 -14.54 1.24
CA CYS A 454 4.72 -14.39 0.07
C CYS A 454 4.32 -15.74 -0.54
N TYR A 455 5.20 -16.73 -0.38
CA TYR A 455 5.03 -18.07 -0.91
C TYR A 455 5.15 -19.04 0.26
N SER A 456 4.18 -19.93 0.43
CA SER A 456 4.23 -20.99 1.43
C SER A 456 4.32 -22.36 0.76
N ALA A 457 5.07 -23.27 1.39
CA ALA A 457 5.05 -24.71 1.11
C ALA A 457 4.39 -25.48 2.28
N ASP A 458 3.75 -24.76 3.21
CA ASP A 458 3.16 -25.38 4.39
C ASP A 458 2.02 -26.31 3.98
N THR A 459 2.02 -27.50 4.55
CA THR A 459 0.90 -28.44 4.46
C THR A 459 0.21 -28.47 5.81
N ILE A 460 -1.08 -28.13 5.83
CA ILE A 460 -1.93 -28.21 7.02
C ILE A 460 -3.18 -29.01 6.69
N ALA A 461 -3.76 -29.66 7.68
CA ALA A 461 -5.02 -30.36 7.52
C ALA A 461 -6.04 -29.87 8.54
N TYR A 462 -7.29 -29.82 8.10
CA TYR A 462 -8.43 -29.52 8.95
C TYR A 462 -9.27 -30.79 9.13
N ASP A 463 -9.38 -31.23 10.38
CA ASP A 463 -10.23 -32.34 10.78
C ASP A 463 -11.65 -31.82 10.99
N VAL A 464 -12.54 -32.21 10.09
CA VAL A 464 -13.92 -31.70 10.08
C VAL A 464 -14.78 -32.30 11.19
N THR A 465 -14.39 -33.47 11.70
CA THR A 465 -15.11 -34.16 12.77
C THR A 465 -14.80 -33.56 14.13
N CYS A 466 -13.55 -33.15 14.32
CA CYS A 466 -13.07 -32.59 15.59
C CYS A 466 -13.00 -31.06 15.62
N ASP A 467 -13.20 -30.40 14.49
CA ASP A 467 -13.01 -28.96 14.33
C ASP A 467 -11.62 -28.50 14.83
N SER A 468 -10.58 -29.15 14.30
CA SER A 468 -9.20 -28.97 14.73
C SER A 468 -8.21 -28.97 13.57
N TRP A 469 -7.01 -28.42 13.81
CA TRP A 469 -5.97 -28.26 12.80
C TRP A 469 -4.74 -29.10 13.13
N HIS A 470 -4.17 -29.71 12.08
CA HIS A 470 -2.92 -30.48 12.13
C HIS A 470 -1.91 -29.89 11.15
N GLN A 471 -0.64 -29.81 11.55
CA GLN A 471 0.45 -29.39 10.67
C GLN A 471 1.26 -30.59 10.22
N PHE A 472 1.53 -30.68 8.91
CA PHE A 472 2.27 -31.76 8.30
C PHE A 472 3.69 -31.29 7.96
N PRO A 473 4.74 -32.00 8.42
CA PRO A 473 6.10 -31.66 8.05
C PRO A 473 6.33 -31.99 6.57
N MET A 474 6.80 -31.02 5.80
CA MET A 474 7.27 -31.26 4.44
C MET A 474 8.65 -31.96 4.49
N PRO A 475 8.90 -32.99 3.66
CA PRO A 475 10.23 -33.58 3.53
C PRO A 475 11.27 -32.52 3.16
N ARG A 476 12.49 -32.64 3.70
CA ARG A 476 13.57 -31.66 3.48
C ARG A 476 13.94 -31.47 2.00
N GLU A 477 13.78 -32.51 1.18
CA GLU A 477 14.05 -32.43 -0.26
C GLU A 477 13.00 -31.61 -1.03
N MET A 478 11.82 -31.41 -0.44
CA MET A 478 10.66 -30.75 -1.07
C MET A 478 10.27 -29.45 -0.36
N SER A 479 11.02 -29.02 0.67
CA SER A 479 10.76 -27.77 1.40
C SER A 479 10.99 -26.51 0.57
N ASP A 480 11.71 -26.62 -0.54
CA ASP A 480 12.11 -25.52 -1.43
C ASP A 480 11.09 -25.21 -2.54
N LEU A 481 9.83 -25.69 -2.40
CA LEU A 481 8.76 -25.57 -3.41
C LEU A 481 7.57 -24.65 -3.03
N PRO A 482 7.77 -23.50 -2.35
CA PRO A 482 6.66 -22.64 -1.95
C PRO A 482 6.01 -21.95 -3.15
N ARG A 483 4.68 -21.87 -3.15
CA ARG A 483 3.90 -21.35 -4.29
C ARG A 483 2.49 -20.95 -3.91
N TYR A 484 1.84 -20.14 -4.73
CA TYR A 484 0.39 -19.92 -4.69
C TYR A 484 -0.22 -19.92 -6.09
N GLY A 485 -1.54 -20.01 -6.20
CA GLY A 485 -2.25 -20.05 -7.48
C GLY A 485 -2.12 -21.38 -8.22
N HIS A 486 -1.63 -22.42 -7.57
CA HIS A 486 -1.66 -23.78 -8.11
C HIS A 486 -3.08 -24.35 -8.01
N SER A 487 -3.33 -25.45 -8.70
CA SER A 487 -4.54 -26.25 -8.50
C SER A 487 -4.17 -27.62 -7.93
N ALA A 488 -5.13 -28.25 -7.25
CA ALA A 488 -4.96 -29.60 -6.71
C ALA A 488 -6.19 -30.46 -7.03
N THR A 489 -5.94 -31.70 -7.41
CA THR A 489 -6.95 -32.70 -7.74
C THR A 489 -6.62 -34.03 -7.08
N VAL A 490 -7.61 -34.91 -6.99
CA VAL A 490 -7.46 -36.24 -6.39
C VAL A 490 -7.65 -37.30 -7.48
N PHE A 491 -6.69 -38.22 -7.58
CA PHE A 491 -6.75 -39.40 -8.45
C PHE A 491 -6.14 -40.59 -7.70
N GLU A 492 -6.79 -41.75 -7.77
CA GLU A 492 -6.37 -43.00 -7.08
C GLU A 492 -5.90 -42.79 -5.63
N LYS A 493 -6.73 -42.13 -4.81
CA LYS A 493 -6.44 -41.83 -3.39
C LYS A 493 -5.16 -41.01 -3.16
N SER A 494 -4.68 -40.28 -4.16
CA SER A 494 -3.52 -39.40 -4.06
C SER A 494 -3.91 -37.98 -4.47
N MET A 495 -3.32 -36.98 -3.82
CA MET A 495 -3.45 -35.58 -4.20
C MET A 495 -2.36 -35.23 -5.21
N TYR A 496 -2.74 -34.65 -6.32
CA TYR A 496 -1.84 -34.09 -7.33
C TYR A 496 -1.95 -32.57 -7.33
N ILE A 497 -0.82 -31.87 -7.28
CA ILE A 497 -0.73 -30.41 -7.31
C ILE A 497 0.04 -30.02 -8.56
N TYR A 498 -0.55 -29.13 -9.37
CA TYR A 498 0.05 -28.69 -10.62
C TYR A 498 0.23 -27.16 -10.67
N GLY A 499 1.40 -26.74 -11.15
CA GLY A 499 1.73 -25.36 -11.48
C GLY A 499 1.75 -24.40 -10.29
N GLY A 500 1.30 -23.16 -10.52
CA GLY A 500 1.31 -22.07 -9.55
C GLY A 500 2.35 -20.99 -9.85
N PHE A 501 2.59 -20.13 -8.87
CA PHE A 501 3.45 -18.96 -8.98
C PHE A 501 4.35 -18.81 -7.76
N ASP A 502 5.64 -18.57 -8.00
CA ASP A 502 6.68 -18.32 -6.99
C ASP A 502 7.56 -17.10 -7.31
N GLY A 503 7.10 -16.27 -8.25
CA GLY A 503 7.89 -15.30 -9.00
C GLY A 503 8.04 -15.68 -10.47
N GLN A 504 8.02 -16.98 -10.77
CA GLN A 504 7.86 -17.55 -12.11
C GLN A 504 6.56 -18.34 -12.18
N MET A 505 6.04 -18.53 -13.40
CA MET A 505 4.92 -19.43 -13.65
C MET A 505 5.43 -20.86 -13.69
N LEU A 506 4.85 -21.74 -12.87
CA LEU A 506 5.31 -23.12 -12.67
C LEU A 506 4.50 -24.12 -13.50
N SER A 507 5.15 -25.21 -13.92
CA SER A 507 4.55 -26.34 -14.65
C SER A 507 4.91 -27.72 -14.05
N ASP A 508 5.58 -27.73 -12.90
CA ASP A 508 5.89 -28.97 -12.18
C ASP A 508 4.64 -29.55 -11.51
N MET A 509 4.70 -30.85 -11.22
CA MET A 509 3.62 -31.60 -10.60
C MET A 509 4.10 -32.36 -9.38
N LEU A 510 3.42 -32.15 -8.26
CA LEU A 510 3.70 -32.80 -6.98
C LEU A 510 2.60 -33.82 -6.68
N LYS A 511 2.96 -34.93 -6.05
CA LYS A 511 2.03 -35.96 -5.60
C LYS A 511 2.19 -36.19 -4.11
N TYR A 512 1.07 -36.21 -3.39
CA TYR A 512 1.01 -36.68 -2.01
C TYR A 512 0.11 -37.91 -1.92
N THR A 513 0.66 -38.98 -1.34
CA THR A 513 -0.07 -40.21 -1.07
C THR A 513 -0.23 -40.36 0.44
N PRO A 514 -1.45 -40.45 0.99
CA PRO A 514 -1.67 -40.67 2.41
C PRO A 514 -1.28 -42.11 2.82
N GLY A 515 -0.98 -42.27 4.10
CA GLY A 515 -0.70 -43.55 4.75
C GLY A 515 -1.95 -44.25 5.25
N ASN A 516 -1.79 -45.12 6.25
CA ASN A 516 -2.87 -45.92 6.84
C ASN A 516 -2.96 -45.77 8.36
N CYS A 517 -4.11 -46.10 8.93
CA CYS A 517 -4.34 -46.02 10.38
C CYS A 517 -3.92 -47.30 11.13
N GLU A 518 -3.82 -48.44 10.45
CA GLU A 518 -3.62 -49.77 11.05
C GLU A 518 -2.30 -49.90 11.84
N HIS A 519 -1.25 -49.17 11.46
CA HIS A 519 0.04 -49.21 12.16
C HIS A 519 0.02 -48.52 13.55
N LEU A 520 -1.06 -47.81 13.89
CA LEU A 520 -1.20 -47.05 15.14
C LEU A 520 -1.88 -47.92 16.20
N THR A 521 -1.11 -48.31 17.22
CA THR A 521 -1.55 -49.29 18.24
C THR A 521 -2.11 -48.67 19.51
N THR A 522 -2.04 -47.34 19.66
CA THR A 522 -2.57 -46.64 20.83
C THR A 522 -3.67 -45.66 20.45
N GLN A 523 -4.69 -45.55 21.31
CA GLN A 523 -5.80 -44.61 21.15
C GLN A 523 -5.30 -43.18 20.86
N THR A 524 -4.38 -42.64 21.66
CA THR A 524 -3.87 -41.28 21.47
C THR A 524 -3.12 -41.13 20.15
N SER A 525 -2.28 -42.10 19.78
CA SER A 525 -1.56 -42.05 18.49
C SER A 525 -2.50 -42.14 17.29
N CYS A 526 -3.60 -42.89 17.41
CA CYS A 526 -4.63 -43.02 16.41
C CYS A 526 -5.34 -41.68 16.18
N LEU A 527 -5.87 -41.08 17.24
CA LEU A 527 -6.68 -39.86 17.17
C LEU A 527 -5.86 -38.60 16.82
N MET A 528 -4.55 -38.60 17.10
CA MET A 528 -3.61 -37.51 16.77
C MET A 528 -2.75 -37.81 15.55
N SER A 529 -3.16 -38.81 14.75
CA SER A 529 -2.43 -39.26 13.57
C SER A 529 -2.16 -38.14 12.57
N ARG A 530 -1.02 -38.24 11.86
CA ARG A 530 -0.65 -37.37 10.74
C ARG A 530 -0.36 -38.18 9.49
N THR A 531 -1.19 -39.19 9.25
CA THR A 531 -1.09 -40.11 8.10
C THR A 531 -1.69 -39.54 6.82
N GLY A 532 -2.36 -38.38 6.87
CA GLY A 532 -3.04 -37.78 5.72
C GLY A 532 -4.44 -38.33 5.48
N THR A 533 -4.94 -39.18 6.37
CA THR A 533 -6.34 -39.66 6.42
C THR A 533 -6.87 -39.52 7.85
N LYS A 534 -8.20 -39.46 8.02
CA LYS A 534 -8.82 -39.39 9.34
C LYS A 534 -8.89 -40.77 9.97
N CYS A 535 -8.19 -40.95 11.09
CA CYS A 535 -8.22 -42.16 11.90
C CYS A 535 -9.20 -42.06 13.08
N ILE A 536 -9.83 -43.18 13.41
CA ILE A 536 -10.76 -43.34 14.54
C ILE A 536 -10.38 -44.59 15.34
N TRP A 537 -10.68 -44.59 16.64
CA TRP A 537 -10.33 -45.69 17.54
C TRP A 537 -11.53 -46.56 17.88
N ASP A 538 -11.45 -47.85 17.55
CA ASP A 538 -12.42 -48.86 17.96
C ASP A 538 -12.14 -49.28 19.41
N LYS A 539 -13.03 -48.94 20.34
CA LYS A 539 -12.87 -49.29 21.76
C LYS A 539 -13.02 -50.77 22.02
N ILE A 540 -13.82 -51.47 21.22
CA ILE A 540 -14.15 -52.89 21.44
C ILE A 540 -12.97 -53.74 21.02
N GLU A 541 -12.50 -53.54 19.78
CA GLU A 541 -11.41 -54.31 19.20
C GLU A 541 -10.02 -53.74 19.53
N SER A 542 -9.95 -52.57 20.18
CA SER A 542 -8.70 -51.87 20.53
C SER A 542 -7.78 -51.64 19.32
N GLN A 543 -8.37 -51.26 18.20
CA GLN A 543 -7.68 -51.05 16.93
C GLN A 543 -7.95 -49.67 16.34
N CYS A 544 -7.02 -49.18 15.51
CA CYS A 544 -7.16 -47.91 14.80
C CYS A 544 -7.62 -48.17 13.36
N LEU A 545 -8.74 -47.55 13.00
CA LEU A 545 -9.38 -47.71 11.68
C LEU A 545 -9.40 -46.37 10.94
N GLN A 546 -9.50 -46.41 9.61
CA GLN A 546 -9.81 -45.17 8.87
C GLN A 546 -11.31 -44.89 9.01
N ILE A 547 -11.68 -43.61 9.07
CA ILE A 547 -13.10 -43.24 9.23
C ILE A 547 -13.99 -43.78 8.11
N VAL A 548 -13.42 -43.92 6.91
CA VAL A 548 -14.10 -44.43 5.72
C VAL A 548 -14.36 -45.94 5.75
N ASP A 549 -13.68 -46.69 6.63
CA ASP A 549 -13.87 -48.13 6.78
C ASP A 549 -15.10 -48.47 7.65
N VAL A 550 -15.66 -47.46 8.33
CA VAL A 550 -16.86 -47.60 9.18
C VAL A 550 -18.07 -47.01 8.46
N GLN A 551 -19.20 -47.71 8.55
CA GLN A 551 -20.45 -47.25 7.94
C GLN A 551 -20.89 -45.89 8.52
N GLN A 552 -21.18 -44.95 7.63
CA GLN A 552 -21.56 -43.58 8.00
C GLN A 552 -22.74 -43.50 8.98
N VAL A 553 -23.78 -44.33 8.78
CA VAL A 553 -24.96 -44.38 9.67
C VAL A 553 -24.57 -44.77 11.10
N THR A 554 -23.55 -45.60 11.27
CA THR A 554 -23.02 -45.94 12.60
C THR A 554 -22.33 -44.73 13.21
N LEU A 555 -21.48 -44.03 12.45
CA LEU A 555 -20.76 -42.84 12.93
C LEU A 555 -21.68 -41.67 13.30
N GLU A 556 -22.80 -41.50 12.59
CA GLU A 556 -23.78 -40.44 12.86
C GLU A 556 -24.57 -40.68 14.16
N ASN A 557 -24.86 -41.94 14.49
CA ASN A 557 -25.57 -42.33 15.71
C ASN A 557 -24.63 -42.44 16.92
N ASP A 558 -23.33 -42.57 16.66
CA ASP A 558 -22.34 -42.78 17.70
C ASP A 558 -21.88 -41.44 18.31
N ARG A 559 -21.62 -41.44 19.62
CA ARG A 559 -21.13 -40.23 20.29
C ARG A 559 -19.65 -40.02 19.97
N ILE A 560 -19.29 -38.80 19.56
CA ILE A 560 -17.92 -38.41 19.14
C ILE A 560 -16.80 -38.89 20.09
N HIS A 561 -17.04 -38.82 21.41
CA HIS A 561 -16.07 -39.17 22.46
C HIS A 561 -16.42 -40.49 23.18
N ASP A 562 -17.68 -40.64 23.58
CA ASP A 562 -18.13 -41.73 24.45
C ASP A 562 -18.69 -42.95 23.69
N GLY A 563 -18.70 -42.89 22.37
CA GLY A 563 -19.22 -43.93 21.49
C GLY A 563 -18.43 -45.24 21.45
N THR A 564 -18.89 -46.17 20.63
CA THR A 564 -18.15 -47.41 20.26
C THR A 564 -16.84 -47.06 19.55
N TYR A 565 -16.90 -46.06 18.67
CA TYR A 565 -15.76 -45.51 17.96
C TYR A 565 -15.45 -44.12 18.51
N MET A 566 -14.24 -43.92 19.03
CA MET A 566 -13.76 -42.57 19.35
C MET A 566 -13.28 -41.89 18.09
N GLN A 567 -13.83 -40.71 17.81
CA GLN A 567 -13.43 -39.91 16.67
C GLN A 567 -12.44 -38.80 17.08
N CYS A 568 -12.57 -38.27 18.30
CA CYS A 568 -11.78 -37.14 18.78
C CYS A 568 -11.20 -37.40 20.17
N VAL A 569 -10.10 -36.74 20.50
CA VAL A 569 -9.53 -36.71 21.85
C VAL A 569 -10.43 -35.86 22.76
N ASP A 570 -10.57 -36.24 24.04
CA ASP A 570 -11.37 -35.49 25.02
C ASP A 570 -10.89 -34.03 25.18
N ASP A 571 -11.87 -33.12 25.36
CA ASP A 571 -11.88 -31.65 25.23
C ASP A 571 -10.83 -30.80 25.98
N ASN A 572 -9.74 -31.38 26.49
CA ASN A 572 -8.80 -30.70 27.38
C ASN A 572 -7.69 -29.89 26.68
N GLN A 573 -7.65 -29.82 25.35
CA GLN A 573 -6.69 -28.96 24.63
C GLN A 573 -7.43 -27.94 23.76
N PRO A 574 -7.01 -26.67 23.76
CA PRO A 574 -7.72 -25.66 23.01
C PRO A 574 -7.59 -25.99 21.52
N ARG A 575 -8.73 -26.09 20.84
CA ARG A 575 -8.86 -26.39 19.40
C ARG A 575 -8.22 -25.31 18.49
N GLY A 576 -7.55 -24.32 19.10
CA GLY A 576 -6.68 -23.31 18.50
C GLY A 576 -5.87 -22.57 19.59
N MET A 577 -5.17 -21.49 19.26
CA MET A 577 -4.37 -20.70 20.23
C MET A 577 -5.22 -19.94 21.28
N THR A 578 -6.55 -19.93 21.16
CA THR A 578 -7.48 -19.17 22.02
C THR A 578 -8.65 -20.04 22.49
N SER A 579 -9.13 -19.83 23.72
CA SER A 579 -10.24 -20.63 24.27
C SER A 579 -11.60 -20.22 23.68
N HIS A 580 -12.53 -21.17 23.54
CA HIS A 580 -13.91 -20.91 23.07
C HIS A 580 -14.60 -19.80 23.86
N LYS A 581 -14.30 -19.68 25.16
CA LYS A 581 -14.79 -18.60 26.03
C LYS A 581 -14.40 -17.20 25.56
N GLU A 582 -13.18 -17.01 25.05
CA GLU A 582 -12.76 -15.73 24.49
C GLU A 582 -13.32 -15.52 23.08
N LEU A 583 -13.43 -16.59 22.28
CA LEU A 583 -14.00 -16.53 20.93
C LEU A 583 -15.47 -16.12 20.93
N CYS A 584 -16.30 -16.71 21.79
CA CYS A 584 -17.72 -16.35 21.91
C CYS A 584 -17.91 -14.86 22.24
N LYS A 585 -17.04 -14.26 23.08
CA LYS A 585 -17.14 -12.84 23.45
C LYS A 585 -16.93 -11.88 22.28
N LEU A 586 -16.26 -12.31 21.21
CA LEU A 586 -16.02 -11.48 20.02
C LEU A 586 -17.29 -11.34 19.17
N LEU A 587 -18.28 -12.21 19.37
CA LEU A 587 -19.52 -12.27 18.60
C LEU A 587 -20.55 -11.31 19.24
N LYS A 588 -21.00 -10.34 18.44
CA LYS A 588 -21.86 -9.23 18.90
C LYS A 588 -23.32 -9.38 18.48
N ASP A 589 -23.66 -10.44 17.75
CA ASP A 589 -24.99 -10.68 17.20
C ASP A 589 -25.47 -12.08 17.56
N CYS A 590 -26.79 -12.24 17.71
CA CYS A 590 -27.42 -13.52 18.04
C CYS A 590 -27.12 -14.59 17.00
N THR A 591 -27.31 -14.31 15.71
CA THR A 591 -27.11 -15.27 14.62
C THR A 591 -25.64 -15.70 14.52
N ALA A 592 -24.72 -14.73 14.61
CA ALA A 592 -23.29 -14.98 14.63
C ALA A 592 -22.86 -15.79 15.86
N CYS A 593 -23.52 -15.60 17.01
CA CYS A 593 -23.24 -16.32 18.25
C CYS A 593 -23.63 -17.80 18.15
N VAL A 594 -24.87 -18.09 17.74
CA VAL A 594 -25.43 -19.45 17.77
C VAL A 594 -25.02 -20.32 16.58
N GLN A 595 -24.51 -19.74 15.50
CA GLN A 595 -24.02 -20.49 14.33
C GLN A 595 -22.50 -20.62 14.32
N THR A 596 -21.96 -21.16 15.41
CA THR A 596 -20.54 -21.50 15.56
C THR A 596 -20.37 -22.93 16.05
N SER A 597 -19.19 -23.50 15.86
CA SER A 597 -18.78 -24.77 16.48
C SER A 597 -18.42 -24.65 17.97
N TYR A 598 -18.45 -23.44 18.54
CA TYR A 598 -17.92 -23.15 19.88
C TYR A 598 -18.93 -23.34 21.02
N ASN A 599 -20.13 -23.87 20.77
CA ASN A 599 -21.21 -24.00 21.77
C ASN A 599 -21.54 -22.68 22.50
N CYS A 600 -21.56 -21.56 21.78
CA CYS A 600 -21.92 -20.27 22.36
C CYS A 600 -23.43 -20.15 22.60
N VAL A 601 -23.79 -19.36 23.61
CA VAL A 601 -25.16 -19.04 24.01
C VAL A 601 -25.36 -17.52 24.00
N TRP A 602 -26.43 -17.06 23.37
CA TRP A 602 -26.79 -15.65 23.33
C TRP A 602 -27.66 -15.26 24.54
N CYS A 603 -27.15 -14.36 25.38
CA CYS A 603 -27.80 -13.92 26.62
C CYS A 603 -28.51 -12.57 26.50
N GLY A 604 -29.19 -12.35 25.36
CA GLY A 604 -29.96 -11.14 25.06
C GLY A 604 -29.13 -9.95 24.58
N LYS A 605 -27.95 -9.69 25.17
CA LYS A 605 -27.05 -8.58 24.75
C LYS A 605 -25.63 -9.01 24.41
N ASN A 606 -25.17 -10.12 24.99
CA ASN A 606 -23.79 -10.59 24.84
C ASN A 606 -23.81 -12.08 24.51
N CYS A 607 -22.83 -12.51 23.72
CA CYS A 607 -22.54 -13.91 23.46
C CYS A 607 -21.58 -14.45 24.53
N VAL A 608 -21.92 -15.58 25.14
CA VAL A 608 -21.10 -16.25 26.18
C VAL A 608 -20.96 -17.73 25.87
N TYR A 609 -19.98 -18.38 26.48
CA TYR A 609 -19.78 -19.82 26.34
C TYR A 609 -20.65 -20.60 27.35
N GLU A 610 -21.30 -21.67 26.88
CA GLU A 610 -22.15 -22.64 27.61
C GLU A 610 -23.39 -22.11 28.36
N MET A 611 -23.29 -21.04 29.16
CA MET A 611 -24.41 -20.59 30.00
C MET A 611 -24.42 -19.11 30.36
N CYS A 612 -25.63 -18.53 30.41
CA CYS A 612 -25.85 -17.16 30.87
C CYS A 612 -25.65 -17.04 32.39
N ARG A 613 -24.90 -16.02 32.84
CA ARG A 613 -24.77 -15.72 34.26
C ARG A 613 -26.13 -15.30 34.85
N ARG A 614 -26.59 -16.00 35.88
CA ARG A 614 -27.75 -15.59 36.69
C ARG A 614 -27.34 -14.41 37.57
N THR A 615 -27.87 -13.21 37.32
CA THR A 615 -27.84 -12.11 38.29
C THR A 615 -28.97 -12.30 39.29
N ALA A 616 -28.65 -12.24 40.59
CA ALA A 616 -29.67 -12.16 41.63
C ALA A 616 -30.55 -10.93 41.34
N ASN A 617 -31.86 -11.15 41.16
CA ASN A 617 -32.92 -10.16 40.86
C ASN A 617 -33.19 -9.83 39.38
N ALA A 618 -32.65 -10.56 38.39
CA ALA A 618 -33.12 -10.47 37.00
C ALA A 618 -34.00 -11.69 36.64
N PRO A 619 -35.07 -11.54 35.83
CA PRO A 619 -35.82 -12.68 35.32
C PRO A 619 -34.87 -13.62 34.55
N PRO A 620 -35.13 -14.94 34.53
CA PRO A 620 -34.28 -15.88 33.80
C PRO A 620 -34.29 -15.51 32.32
N SER A 621 -33.21 -14.90 31.83
CA SER A 621 -32.99 -14.81 30.39
C SER A 621 -32.72 -16.23 29.92
N THR A 622 -33.71 -16.88 29.31
CA THR A 622 -33.51 -18.14 28.60
C THR A 622 -32.46 -17.88 27.53
N GLY A 623 -31.26 -18.44 27.71
CA GLY A 623 -30.18 -18.30 26.75
C GLY A 623 -30.61 -18.87 25.40
N ILE A 624 -30.37 -18.11 24.34
CA ILE A 624 -30.70 -18.53 22.97
C ILE A 624 -29.54 -19.38 22.44
N THR A 625 -29.85 -20.61 22.02
CA THR A 625 -28.89 -21.56 21.44
C THR A 625 -29.24 -21.96 20.02
N ASP A 626 -30.46 -21.65 19.56
CA ASP A 626 -30.96 -22.05 18.25
C ASP A 626 -31.21 -20.83 17.35
N LEU A 627 -30.93 -20.98 16.05
CA LEU A 627 -31.06 -19.90 15.06
C LEU A 627 -32.50 -19.37 14.99
N ASN A 628 -33.50 -20.24 15.14
CA ASN A 628 -34.92 -19.89 15.01
C ASN A 628 -35.40 -18.93 16.12
N GLN A 629 -34.65 -18.83 17.21
CA GLN A 629 -34.95 -17.94 18.34
C GLN A 629 -34.30 -16.55 18.19
N CYS A 630 -33.41 -16.38 17.20
CA CYS A 630 -32.81 -15.08 16.90
C CYS A 630 -33.75 -14.24 16.03
N ASN A 631 -33.79 -12.93 16.29
CA ASN A 631 -34.54 -12.01 15.44
C ASN A 631 -33.77 -11.77 14.13
N MET A 632 -34.28 -12.28 13.02
CA MET A 632 -33.64 -12.13 11.70
C MET A 632 -33.62 -10.69 11.17
N SER A 633 -34.36 -9.76 11.77
CA SER A 633 -34.42 -8.36 11.30
C SER A 633 -33.32 -7.45 11.90
N SER A 634 -32.18 -8.00 12.33
CA SER A 634 -31.08 -7.20 12.92
C SER A 634 -30.27 -6.42 11.87
N GLY A 635 -30.34 -6.82 10.59
CA GLY A 635 -29.69 -6.14 9.46
C GLY A 635 -28.16 -6.26 9.44
N VAL A 636 -27.58 -7.18 10.21
CA VAL A 636 -26.12 -7.31 10.37
C VAL A 636 -25.39 -7.60 9.05
N GLU A 637 -26.06 -8.26 8.12
CA GLU A 637 -25.60 -8.48 6.74
C GLU A 637 -25.23 -7.19 6.00
N CYS A 638 -25.89 -6.07 6.28
CA CYS A 638 -25.59 -4.79 5.64
C CYS A 638 -24.16 -4.33 5.95
N TYR A 639 -23.65 -4.61 7.14
CA TYR A 639 -22.28 -4.23 7.54
C TYR A 639 -21.19 -5.01 6.81
N GLN A 640 -21.55 -5.99 5.98
CA GLN A 640 -20.63 -6.78 5.17
C GLN A 640 -20.51 -6.26 3.75
N LEU A 641 -21.39 -5.31 3.37
CA LEU A 641 -21.46 -4.73 2.04
C LEU A 641 -20.70 -3.41 2.04
N HIS A 642 -19.51 -3.41 1.42
CA HIS A 642 -18.59 -2.27 1.46
C HIS A 642 -18.61 -1.41 0.19
N THR A 643 -19.50 -1.71 -0.76
CA THR A 643 -19.71 -0.90 -1.97
C THR A 643 -21.15 -0.39 -1.99
N CYS A 644 -21.34 0.83 -2.52
CA CYS A 644 -22.66 1.44 -2.68
C CYS A 644 -23.57 0.53 -3.52
N HIS A 645 -23.07 0.00 -4.64
CA HIS A 645 -23.83 -0.88 -5.53
C HIS A 645 -24.26 -2.18 -4.85
N ALA A 646 -23.40 -2.83 -4.07
CA ALA A 646 -23.80 -4.03 -3.33
C ALA A 646 -24.82 -3.68 -2.22
N CYS A 647 -24.62 -2.58 -1.49
CA CYS A 647 -25.53 -2.13 -0.45
C CYS A 647 -26.93 -1.80 -0.98
N SER A 648 -26.99 -0.98 -2.03
CA SER A 648 -28.24 -0.59 -2.71
C SER A 648 -28.92 -1.77 -3.40
N SER A 649 -28.21 -2.88 -3.60
CA SER A 649 -28.82 -4.09 -4.13
C SER A 649 -29.61 -4.88 -3.08
N ASN A 650 -29.37 -4.65 -1.79
CA ASN A 650 -30.13 -5.27 -0.71
C ASN A 650 -31.29 -4.35 -0.28
N GLN A 651 -32.52 -4.86 -0.35
CA GLN A 651 -33.74 -4.11 -0.03
C GLN A 651 -33.84 -3.68 1.44
N ASN A 652 -33.09 -4.33 2.35
CA ASN A 652 -33.08 -4.04 3.78
C ASN A 652 -31.96 -3.07 4.19
N CYS A 653 -31.11 -2.67 3.24
CA CYS A 653 -29.93 -1.85 3.50
C CYS A 653 -30.04 -0.48 2.80
N THR A 654 -29.37 0.52 3.37
CA THR A 654 -29.22 1.85 2.79
C THR A 654 -27.78 2.32 2.93
N TRP A 655 -27.30 3.02 1.91
CA TRP A 655 -25.98 3.61 1.92
C TRP A 655 -26.03 4.98 2.60
N SER A 656 -25.12 5.21 3.55
CA SER A 656 -25.10 6.43 4.38
C SER A 656 -23.88 7.28 4.05
N TRP A 657 -24.09 8.44 3.43
CA TRP A 657 -23.05 9.42 3.08
C TRP A 657 -22.74 10.44 4.20
N SER A 658 -23.53 10.49 5.28
CA SER A 658 -23.64 11.71 6.11
C SER A 658 -23.03 11.70 7.52
N ASP A 659 -22.37 10.63 8.01
CA ASP A 659 -21.77 10.61 9.37
C ASP A 659 -20.69 9.51 9.52
N GLY A 660 -19.47 9.79 9.08
CA GLY A 660 -18.34 8.85 9.14
C GLY A 660 -17.76 8.46 7.77
N PRO A 661 -16.84 7.48 7.71
CA PRO A 661 -16.54 6.78 6.45
C PRO A 661 -17.84 6.19 5.86
N ASP A 662 -17.97 6.30 4.54
CA ASP A 662 -19.10 5.77 3.79
C ASP A 662 -19.33 4.29 4.14
N ARG A 663 -20.54 3.96 4.58
CA ARG A 663 -20.87 2.61 5.06
C ARG A 663 -22.31 2.24 4.81
N CYS A 664 -22.51 0.97 4.49
CA CYS A 664 -23.83 0.36 4.40
C CYS A 664 -24.43 0.13 5.79
N LYS A 665 -25.70 0.49 5.97
CA LYS A 665 -26.44 0.35 7.24
C LYS A 665 -27.82 -0.27 7.00
N PRO A 666 -28.41 -0.94 7.99
CA PRO A 666 -29.81 -1.37 7.92
C PRO A 666 -30.74 -0.16 7.79
N ILE A 667 -31.84 -0.32 7.05
CA ILE A 667 -32.90 0.70 6.98
C ILE A 667 -33.57 0.80 8.36
N PRO A 668 -33.62 1.99 9.00
CA PRO A 668 -34.31 2.14 10.27
C PRO A 668 -35.81 1.89 10.07
N LYS A 669 -36.40 1.00 10.86
CA LYS A 669 -37.87 0.82 10.90
C LYS A 669 -38.49 2.15 11.33
N ILE A 670 -39.03 2.90 10.38
CA ILE A 670 -39.89 4.05 10.68
C ILE A 670 -41.06 3.46 11.49
N ARG A 671 -41.21 3.90 12.76
CA ARG A 671 -42.45 3.65 13.50
C ARG A 671 -43.58 4.15 12.63
N ASP A 672 -44.55 3.30 12.32
CA ASP A 672 -45.84 3.70 11.74
C ASP A 672 -46.42 4.84 12.60
N SER A 673 -46.14 6.07 12.22
CA SER A 673 -46.88 7.22 12.71
C SER A 673 -48.20 7.18 11.96
N ILE A 674 -49.17 6.49 12.57
CA ILE A 674 -50.58 6.56 12.19
C ILE A 674 -50.96 8.05 12.24
N GLY A 675 -50.99 8.68 11.06
CA GLY A 675 -51.58 10.00 10.88
C GLY A 675 -53.09 9.87 11.06
N ILE A 676 -53.64 10.73 11.90
CA ILE A 676 -55.09 10.91 12.04
C ILE A 676 -55.59 11.36 10.65
N ASN A 677 -56.24 10.44 9.92
CA ASN A 677 -56.98 10.58 8.64
C ASN A 677 -56.60 9.57 7.54
N GLY A 678 -56.22 8.34 7.87
CA GLY A 678 -56.44 7.18 7.00
C GLY A 678 -55.85 7.27 5.59
N THR A 679 -54.84 8.10 5.39
CA THR A 679 -54.07 8.20 4.14
C THR A 679 -52.72 7.59 4.42
N ILE A 680 -52.46 6.44 3.80
CA ILE A 680 -51.12 5.87 3.69
C ILE A 680 -50.33 6.86 2.85
N ILE A 681 -49.68 7.83 3.49
CA ILE A 681 -48.54 8.49 2.88
C ILE A 681 -47.47 7.41 2.89
N GLN A 682 -47.35 6.67 1.77
CA GLN A 682 -46.08 6.04 1.43
C GLN A 682 -45.05 7.15 1.62
N ALA A 683 -44.20 7.03 2.63
CA ALA A 683 -43.00 7.83 2.70
C ALA A 683 -42.28 7.55 1.38
N GLN A 684 -42.46 8.45 0.41
CA GLN A 684 -41.75 8.43 -0.84
C GLN A 684 -40.30 8.27 -0.45
N ARG A 685 -39.64 7.27 -1.06
CA ARG A 685 -38.19 7.11 -1.08
C ARG A 685 -37.58 8.50 -1.25
N LEU A 686 -37.20 9.13 -0.15
CA LEU A 686 -36.50 10.41 -0.16
C LEU A 686 -35.16 10.09 -0.81
N THR A 687 -35.06 10.50 -2.09
CA THR A 687 -33.87 10.54 -2.94
C THR A 687 -33.01 9.27 -2.89
N MET A 688 -33.14 8.41 -3.90
CA MET A 688 -32.03 7.52 -4.26
C MET A 688 -30.82 8.41 -4.55
N ASP A 689 -29.93 8.56 -3.57
CA ASP A 689 -28.58 9.05 -3.86
C ASP A 689 -27.98 8.04 -4.83
N THR A 690 -27.85 8.46 -6.09
CA THR A 690 -27.30 7.63 -7.15
C THR A 690 -25.87 7.24 -6.78
N CYS A 691 -25.61 5.93 -6.65
CA CYS A 691 -24.25 5.44 -6.46
C CYS A 691 -23.34 5.97 -7.56
N ARG A 692 -22.13 6.39 -7.20
CA ARG A 692 -21.09 6.75 -8.17
C ARG A 692 -20.77 5.54 -9.06
N ASN A 693 -20.31 5.81 -10.27
CA ASN A 693 -19.86 4.76 -11.17
C ASN A 693 -18.69 3.98 -10.52
N PRO A 694 -18.67 2.64 -10.64
CA PRO A 694 -17.55 1.82 -10.16
C PRO A 694 -16.23 2.23 -10.80
N CYS A 695 -15.11 2.05 -10.10
CA CYS A 695 -13.80 2.46 -10.61
C CYS A 695 -13.48 1.89 -12.00
N VAL A 696 -13.91 0.65 -12.28
CA VAL A 696 -13.68 -0.03 -13.58
C VAL A 696 -14.26 0.71 -14.79
N GLU A 697 -15.25 1.58 -14.60
CA GLU A 697 -15.84 2.35 -15.70
C GLU A 697 -14.98 3.55 -16.13
N TYR A 698 -14.03 3.98 -15.30
CA TYR A 698 -13.11 5.06 -15.66
C TYR A 698 -11.98 4.52 -16.54
N THR A 699 -11.99 4.92 -17.81
CA THR A 699 -11.02 4.51 -18.84
C THR A 699 -9.83 5.46 -18.99
N SER A 700 -9.78 6.54 -18.20
CA SER A 700 -8.69 7.52 -18.23
C SER A 700 -8.11 7.75 -16.84
N CYS A 701 -6.79 7.91 -16.76
CA CYS A 701 -6.09 8.16 -15.50
C CYS A 701 -6.65 9.35 -14.72
N ARG A 702 -6.92 10.48 -15.38
CA ARG A 702 -7.42 11.71 -14.71
C ARG A 702 -8.73 11.44 -13.98
N ASN A 703 -9.76 10.99 -14.71
CA ASN A 703 -11.07 10.66 -14.15
C ASN A 703 -10.98 9.58 -13.05
N CYS A 704 -10.06 8.61 -13.20
CA CYS A 704 -9.82 7.60 -12.18
C CYS A 704 -9.28 8.21 -10.87
N THR A 705 -8.25 9.07 -10.97
CA THR A 705 -7.57 9.67 -9.81
C THR A 705 -8.33 10.81 -9.15
N GLU A 706 -9.33 11.39 -9.82
CA GLU A 706 -10.29 12.31 -9.20
C GLU A 706 -11.22 11.60 -8.21
N SER A 707 -11.42 10.29 -8.41
CA SER A 707 -12.19 9.41 -7.52
C SER A 707 -11.26 8.69 -6.53
N ASP A 708 -11.83 8.02 -5.53
CA ASP A 708 -11.06 7.23 -4.54
C ASP A 708 -10.57 5.87 -5.09
N CYS A 709 -10.00 5.89 -6.31
CA CYS A 709 -9.57 4.73 -7.09
C CYS A 709 -8.04 4.70 -7.30
N ILE A 710 -7.53 3.59 -7.82
CA ILE A 710 -6.13 3.40 -8.24
C ILE A 710 -6.10 3.22 -9.75
N TRP A 711 -5.26 3.99 -10.44
CA TRP A 711 -4.97 3.82 -11.85
C TRP A 711 -3.71 2.97 -12.05
N CYS A 712 -3.81 1.90 -12.83
CA CYS A 712 -2.67 1.13 -13.29
C CYS A 712 -2.26 1.56 -14.70
N GLN A 713 -1.02 2.04 -14.86
CA GLN A 713 -0.59 2.70 -16.09
C GLN A 713 -0.39 1.73 -17.26
N ASN A 714 0.28 0.60 -17.04
CA ASN A 714 0.56 -0.36 -18.12
C ASN A 714 -0.68 -1.17 -18.54
N GLU A 715 -1.60 -1.40 -17.61
CA GLU A 715 -2.87 -2.08 -17.89
C GLU A 715 -3.95 -1.14 -18.43
N GLY A 716 -3.73 0.19 -18.35
CA GLY A 716 -4.72 1.19 -18.76
C GLY A 716 -6.05 1.07 -18.00
N LYS A 717 -5.99 0.72 -16.71
CA LYS A 717 -7.15 0.27 -15.95
C LYS A 717 -7.27 0.99 -14.60
N CYS A 718 -8.51 1.35 -14.26
CA CYS A 718 -8.87 1.90 -12.97
C CYS A 718 -9.52 0.82 -12.08
N VAL A 719 -9.10 0.72 -10.82
CA VAL A 719 -9.61 -0.27 -9.85
C VAL A 719 -9.84 0.37 -8.48
N ASP A 720 -10.74 -0.20 -7.68
CA ASP A 720 -10.92 0.21 -6.30
C ASP A 720 -9.65 -0.02 -5.47
N LYS A 721 -9.37 0.85 -4.50
CA LYS A 721 -8.19 0.74 -3.62
C LYS A 721 -8.10 -0.61 -2.93
N ASN A 722 -9.24 -1.09 -2.42
CA ASN A 722 -9.29 -2.38 -1.73
C ASN A 722 -9.24 -3.61 -2.67
N ALA A 723 -9.36 -3.40 -3.98
CA ALA A 723 -9.40 -4.45 -5.00
C ALA A 723 -8.04 -4.65 -5.70
N TYR A 724 -6.99 -3.92 -5.30
CA TYR A 724 -5.67 -4.01 -5.94
C TYR A 724 -5.11 -5.45 -5.96
N PRO A 725 -5.05 -6.20 -4.83
CA PRO A 725 -4.56 -7.58 -4.85
C PRO A 725 -5.46 -8.56 -5.62
N ALA A 726 -6.77 -8.26 -5.69
CA ALA A 726 -7.72 -9.06 -6.46
C ALA A 726 -7.60 -8.80 -7.97
N SER A 727 -7.18 -7.59 -8.35
CA SER A 727 -7.05 -7.18 -9.75
C SER A 727 -5.71 -7.57 -10.35
N PHE A 728 -4.62 -7.52 -9.56
CA PHE A 728 -3.26 -7.77 -10.01
C PHE A 728 -2.52 -8.76 -9.10
N PRO A 729 -3.04 -9.99 -8.92
CA PRO A 729 -2.52 -10.94 -7.94
C PRO A 729 -1.09 -11.42 -8.22
N TYR A 730 -0.60 -11.31 -9.45
CA TYR A 730 0.71 -11.77 -9.88
C TYR A 730 1.67 -10.62 -10.22
N GLY A 731 1.35 -9.38 -9.82
CA GLY A 731 2.16 -8.21 -10.14
C GLY A 731 1.98 -7.71 -11.57
N GLN A 732 0.82 -7.93 -12.20
CA GLN A 732 0.58 -7.42 -13.55
C GLN A 732 0.64 -5.88 -13.63
N CYS A 733 0.34 -5.18 -12.54
CA CYS A 733 0.47 -3.74 -12.50
C CYS A 733 1.91 -3.30 -12.18
N ARG A 734 2.63 -2.84 -13.20
CA ARG A 734 4.01 -2.36 -13.08
C ARG A 734 4.12 -1.04 -12.35
N GLU A 735 3.16 -0.17 -12.57
CA GLU A 735 3.10 1.15 -11.95
C GLU A 735 1.66 1.56 -11.73
N TRP A 736 1.39 2.06 -10.53
CA TRP A 736 0.09 2.57 -10.15
C TRP A 736 0.16 4.01 -9.64
N THR A 737 -0.94 4.73 -9.73
CA THR A 737 -1.05 6.07 -9.14
C THR A 737 -2.46 6.39 -8.65
N THR A 738 -2.53 7.24 -7.64
CA THR A 738 -3.75 7.86 -7.11
C THR A 738 -3.74 9.38 -7.31
N SER A 739 -2.75 9.91 -8.04
CA SER A 739 -2.56 11.35 -8.23
C SER A 739 -2.65 11.74 -9.69
N ASP A 740 -3.53 12.70 -9.99
CA ASP A 740 -3.68 13.28 -11.33
C ASP A 740 -2.36 13.85 -11.88
N THR A 741 -1.48 14.36 -11.01
CA THR A 741 -0.17 14.89 -11.43
C THR A 741 0.78 13.85 -12.03
N ARG A 742 0.57 12.56 -11.74
CA ARG A 742 1.34 11.45 -12.29
C ARG A 742 0.67 10.82 -13.52
N CYS A 743 -0.50 11.32 -13.92
CA CYS A 743 -1.23 10.84 -15.09
C CYS A 743 -0.58 11.31 -16.39
N ARG A 744 -0.17 10.34 -17.23
CA ARG A 744 0.52 10.56 -18.52
C ARG A 744 -0.44 10.65 -19.71
N ALA A 745 -1.72 10.97 -19.48
CA ALA A 745 -2.77 10.68 -20.44
C ALA A 745 -2.68 11.49 -21.75
N THR A 746 -2.67 10.76 -22.87
CA THR A 746 -3.17 11.17 -24.20
C THR A 746 -4.58 10.60 -24.41
N GLU A 747 -5.36 11.16 -25.36
CA GLU A 747 -6.79 10.87 -25.57
C GLU A 747 -7.15 9.39 -25.78
N THR A 748 -6.18 8.53 -26.13
CA THR A 748 -6.41 7.12 -26.47
C THR A 748 -5.72 6.12 -25.55
N GLY A 749 -4.93 6.56 -24.56
CA GLY A 749 -4.16 5.69 -23.64
C GLY A 749 -3.05 4.86 -24.30
N LYS A 750 -2.89 4.93 -25.63
CA LYS A 750 -1.93 4.12 -26.41
C LYS A 750 -0.64 4.86 -26.78
N GLU A 751 -0.62 6.19 -26.62
CA GLU A 751 0.56 7.03 -26.90
C GLU A 751 1.04 7.70 -25.61
N TRP A 752 1.52 6.94 -24.61
CA TRP A 752 1.95 7.54 -23.34
C TRP A 752 3.35 8.16 -23.39
N CYS A 753 4.22 7.67 -24.28
CA CYS A 753 5.57 8.22 -24.44
C CYS A 753 5.56 9.67 -24.93
N SER A 754 4.59 10.08 -25.75
CA SER A 754 4.49 11.44 -26.31
C SER A 754 4.25 12.53 -25.25
N PHE A 755 3.88 12.14 -24.03
CA PHE A 755 3.81 13.02 -22.86
C PHE A 755 5.17 13.67 -22.52
N TYR A 756 6.27 12.99 -22.82
CA TYR A 756 7.61 13.45 -22.45
C TYR A 756 8.23 14.36 -23.51
N SER A 757 8.66 15.55 -23.07
CA SER A 757 9.27 16.59 -23.92
C SER A 757 10.79 16.68 -23.79
N SER A 758 11.45 15.76 -23.09
CA SER A 758 12.91 15.71 -23.06
C SER A 758 13.41 14.27 -23.10
N CYS A 759 14.59 14.05 -23.69
CA CYS A 759 15.16 12.72 -23.77
C CYS A 759 15.36 12.07 -22.38
N SER A 760 15.78 12.86 -21.38
CA SER A 760 15.97 12.35 -20.01
C SER A 760 14.66 11.90 -19.35
N SER A 761 13.56 12.61 -19.57
CA SER A 761 12.26 12.23 -19.02
C SER A 761 11.63 11.06 -19.79
N CYS A 762 11.78 11.05 -21.12
CA CYS A 762 11.37 9.96 -21.98
C CYS A 762 11.97 8.62 -21.53
N ARG A 763 13.30 8.57 -21.35
CA ARG A 763 14.04 7.36 -20.94
C ARG A 763 13.83 6.95 -19.48
N SER A 764 13.13 7.76 -18.68
CA SER A 764 12.75 7.38 -17.31
C SER A 764 11.58 6.39 -17.30
N ASP A 765 10.82 6.33 -18.38
CA ASP A 765 9.80 5.33 -18.63
C ASP A 765 10.44 4.13 -19.35
N PRO A 766 10.37 2.91 -18.79
CA PRO A 766 11.10 1.75 -19.31
C PRO A 766 10.62 1.27 -20.68
N GLY A 767 9.47 1.73 -21.17
CA GLY A 767 8.93 1.39 -22.51
C GLY A 767 9.13 2.46 -23.58
N CYS A 768 9.87 3.54 -23.28
CA CYS A 768 9.99 4.69 -24.16
C CYS A 768 11.44 4.97 -24.56
N GLY A 769 11.64 5.38 -25.81
CA GLY A 769 12.91 5.87 -26.35
C GLY A 769 12.75 7.20 -27.09
N TRP A 770 13.86 7.92 -27.22
CA TRP A 770 13.90 9.24 -27.85
C TRP A 770 14.35 9.12 -29.31
N CYS A 771 13.55 9.65 -30.23
CA CYS A 771 13.94 9.82 -31.62
C CYS A 771 14.39 11.24 -31.90
N ASP A 772 15.67 11.44 -32.19
CA ASP A 772 16.23 12.74 -32.55
C ASP A 772 15.78 13.15 -33.96
N ASP A 773 15.47 14.43 -34.17
CA ASP A 773 15.00 14.93 -35.46
C ASP A 773 16.12 15.17 -36.48
N GLY A 774 17.38 14.90 -36.12
CA GLY A 774 18.56 15.08 -36.97
C GLY A 774 19.05 16.54 -37.05
N SER A 775 18.42 17.47 -36.35
CA SER A 775 18.81 18.89 -36.35
C SER A 775 20.12 19.18 -35.61
N LYS A 776 20.67 18.18 -34.87
CA LYS A 776 21.85 18.31 -33.99
C LYS A 776 21.67 19.36 -32.88
N THR A 777 20.43 19.65 -32.52
CA THR A 777 20.08 20.54 -31.40
C THR A 777 19.59 19.77 -30.18
N GLY A 778 19.44 18.45 -30.28
CA GLY A 778 18.84 17.58 -29.27
C GLY A 778 17.31 17.58 -29.25
N LYS A 779 16.68 18.17 -30.28
CA LYS A 779 15.23 18.16 -30.49
C LYS A 779 14.79 16.80 -31.05
N GLY A 780 13.60 16.35 -30.67
CA GLY A 780 13.12 15.01 -31.04
C GLY A 780 11.71 14.68 -30.56
N LYS A 781 11.35 13.41 -30.64
CA LYS A 781 10.05 12.88 -30.20
C LYS A 781 10.25 11.65 -29.33
N CYS A 782 9.53 11.57 -28.21
CA CYS A 782 9.50 10.37 -27.38
C CYS A 782 8.47 9.37 -27.91
N MET A 783 8.87 8.12 -28.15
CA MET A 783 8.04 7.08 -28.77
C MET A 783 8.24 5.73 -28.08
N PRO A 784 7.27 4.79 -28.19
CA PRO A 784 7.44 3.45 -27.66
C PRO A 784 8.47 2.64 -28.45
N GLY A 785 9.29 1.87 -27.75
CA GLY A 785 10.30 1.00 -28.35
C GLY A 785 11.34 0.48 -27.35
N GLY A 786 12.28 -0.32 -27.86
CA GLY A 786 13.37 -0.94 -27.11
C GLY A 786 14.75 -0.50 -27.56
N ALA A 787 15.82 -1.17 -27.14
CA ALA A 787 17.18 -0.84 -27.56
C ALA A 787 17.44 -1.07 -29.06
N ARG A 788 16.77 -2.06 -29.66
CA ARG A 788 16.88 -2.43 -31.08
C ARG A 788 16.13 -1.48 -32.01
N GLY A 789 15.28 -0.61 -31.48
CA GLY A 789 14.57 0.39 -32.27
C GLY A 789 13.19 0.75 -31.72
N PRO A 790 12.51 1.68 -32.40
CA PRO A 790 11.10 1.96 -32.15
C PRO A 790 10.22 0.74 -32.47
N ASN A 791 9.06 0.62 -31.82
CA ASN A 791 8.09 -0.46 -32.08
C ASN A 791 7.65 -0.47 -33.57
N GLU A 792 7.22 -1.62 -34.12
CA GLU A 792 6.90 -1.86 -35.54
C GLU A 792 5.94 -0.80 -36.16
N LYS A 793 4.99 -0.26 -35.38
CA LYS A 793 4.07 0.80 -35.83
C LYS A 793 4.71 2.18 -35.98
N SER A 794 5.87 2.36 -35.36
CA SER A 794 6.63 3.62 -35.26
C SER A 794 7.89 3.60 -36.13
N HIS A 795 8.20 2.44 -36.74
CA HIS A 795 9.43 2.18 -37.49
C HIS A 795 9.58 3.06 -38.75
N ASP A 796 8.46 3.49 -39.35
CA ASP A 796 8.47 4.38 -40.52
C ASP A 796 8.86 5.84 -40.18
N PHE A 797 8.90 6.21 -38.90
CA PHE A 797 9.11 7.60 -38.45
C PHE A 797 10.50 7.88 -37.85
N CYS A 798 11.29 6.84 -37.54
CA CYS A 798 12.61 7.02 -36.91
C CYS A 798 13.61 5.96 -37.37
N THR A 799 14.76 6.41 -37.88
CA THR A 799 15.86 5.51 -38.23
C THR A 799 16.63 5.07 -36.98
N PHE A 800 17.28 3.90 -37.04
CA PHE A 800 18.07 3.37 -35.92
C PHE A 800 19.19 4.33 -35.47
N GLU A 801 19.81 5.07 -36.40
CA GLU A 801 20.87 6.05 -36.08
C GLU A 801 20.36 7.26 -35.27
N GLN A 802 19.06 7.54 -35.35
CA GLN A 802 18.40 8.64 -34.66
C GLN A 802 17.69 8.17 -33.38
N TRP A 803 17.78 6.89 -33.04
CA TRP A 803 17.08 6.28 -31.93
C TRP A 803 17.95 6.17 -30.68
N PHE A 804 17.42 6.65 -29.55
CA PHE A 804 18.14 6.82 -28.29
C PHE A 804 17.34 6.24 -27.12
N PHE A 805 17.67 5.00 -26.74
CA PHE A 805 17.03 4.28 -25.64
C PHE A 805 17.90 4.26 -24.36
N THR A 806 19.15 3.79 -24.46
CA THR A 806 20.05 3.65 -23.31
C THR A 806 20.82 4.91 -22.96
N LYS A 807 20.97 5.86 -23.90
CA LYS A 807 21.67 7.15 -23.75
C LYS A 807 20.91 8.24 -24.50
N CYS A 808 21.12 9.51 -24.14
CA CYS A 808 20.60 10.62 -24.94
C CYS A 808 21.57 11.03 -26.03
N PRO A 809 21.10 11.73 -27.09
CA PRO A 809 21.98 12.38 -28.05
C PRO A 809 23.03 13.24 -27.34
N SER A 810 24.27 13.28 -27.85
CA SER A 810 25.35 14.07 -27.24
C SER A 810 24.96 15.55 -27.11
N CYS A 811 24.25 16.09 -28.09
CA CYS A 811 23.76 17.46 -28.03
C CYS A 811 22.33 17.50 -27.45
N GLN A 812 22.12 18.29 -26.40
CA GLN A 812 20.83 18.44 -25.71
C GLN A 812 20.49 19.92 -25.50
N CYS A 813 20.52 20.71 -26.57
CA CYS A 813 20.23 22.15 -26.53
C CYS A 813 18.75 22.51 -26.72
N ASN A 814 17.87 21.51 -26.64
CA ASN A 814 16.42 21.67 -26.70
C ASN A 814 15.92 22.44 -27.93
N GLY A 815 16.62 22.40 -29.07
CA GLY A 815 16.20 23.15 -30.27
C GLY A 815 16.62 24.61 -30.30
N HIS A 816 17.32 25.12 -29.28
CA HIS A 816 17.66 26.55 -29.14
C HIS A 816 19.14 26.87 -29.36
N SER A 817 19.97 25.85 -29.60
CA SER A 817 21.37 25.99 -30.01
C SER A 817 21.87 24.67 -30.60
N THR A 818 23.09 24.65 -31.13
CA THR A 818 23.82 23.44 -31.53
C THR A 818 25.03 23.25 -30.61
N CYS A 819 25.64 22.07 -30.62
CA CYS A 819 26.86 21.77 -29.85
C CYS A 819 28.11 21.77 -30.74
N HIS A 820 29.27 22.03 -30.15
CA HIS A 820 30.56 21.92 -30.85
C HIS A 820 30.97 20.45 -30.99
N GLY A 821 31.03 19.90 -32.21
CA GLY A 821 31.48 18.51 -32.43
C GLY A 821 30.77 17.49 -31.52
N ASN A 822 31.47 16.45 -31.05
CA ASN A 822 30.96 15.49 -30.07
C ASN A 822 30.93 16.03 -28.62
N SER A 823 30.66 17.33 -28.41
CA SER A 823 30.49 17.94 -27.08
C SER A 823 29.02 17.94 -26.65
N THR A 824 28.79 17.95 -25.33
CA THR A 824 27.49 18.18 -24.69
C THR A 824 27.17 19.67 -24.51
N ASP A 825 28.16 20.54 -24.68
CA ASP A 825 28.02 21.97 -24.41
C ASP A 825 27.35 22.73 -25.56
N CYS A 826 26.24 23.40 -25.24
CA CYS A 826 25.52 24.25 -26.18
C CYS A 826 26.26 25.56 -26.44
N ILE A 827 26.35 25.93 -27.72
CA ILE A 827 26.91 27.23 -28.15
C ILE A 827 26.08 28.36 -27.52
N LYS A 828 26.77 29.36 -26.96
CA LYS A 828 26.15 30.54 -26.32
C LYS A 828 26.34 31.79 -27.19
N PRO A 829 25.41 32.76 -27.16
CA PRO A 829 24.15 32.77 -26.39
C PRO A 829 23.10 31.80 -26.96
N CYS A 830 22.19 31.31 -26.11
CA CYS A 830 21.08 30.47 -26.57
C CYS A 830 20.05 31.29 -27.36
N GLY A 831 19.41 30.68 -28.36
CA GLY A 831 18.33 31.26 -29.14
C GLY A 831 16.98 31.32 -28.40
N ASN A 832 15.99 31.96 -29.03
CA ASN A 832 14.58 31.99 -28.60
C ASN A 832 14.34 32.36 -27.12
N LEU A 833 15.10 33.32 -26.59
CA LEU A 833 14.93 33.85 -25.23
C LEU A 833 15.18 32.81 -24.13
N THR A 834 16.11 31.89 -24.38
CA THR A 834 16.51 30.84 -23.43
C THR A 834 17.90 31.07 -22.86
N ARG A 835 18.22 30.36 -21.77
CA ARG A 835 19.49 30.35 -21.05
C ARG A 835 19.66 29.01 -20.33
N GLY A 836 20.77 28.86 -19.60
CA GLY A 836 21.16 27.60 -18.97
C GLY A 836 22.18 26.87 -19.82
N THR A 837 22.87 25.86 -19.27
CA THR A 837 23.91 25.10 -19.98
C THR A 837 23.33 24.38 -21.20
N HIS A 838 22.10 23.90 -21.10
CA HIS A 838 21.37 23.16 -22.15
C HIS A 838 20.27 23.98 -22.84
N CYS A 839 20.27 25.31 -22.67
CA CYS A 839 19.23 26.21 -23.19
C CYS A 839 17.81 25.80 -22.77
N ASP A 840 17.70 25.29 -21.54
CA ASP A 840 16.55 24.61 -20.93
C ASP A 840 15.68 25.53 -20.05
N LYS A 841 16.06 26.81 -19.90
CA LYS A 841 15.36 27.78 -19.05
C LYS A 841 15.12 29.09 -19.77
N CYS A 842 14.00 29.74 -19.47
CA CYS A 842 13.75 31.09 -19.98
C CYS A 842 14.69 32.14 -19.33
N ILE A 843 15.03 33.17 -20.10
CA ILE A 843 15.75 34.35 -19.59
C ILE A 843 14.87 35.12 -18.59
N PRO A 844 15.44 35.94 -17.68
CA PRO A 844 14.66 36.77 -16.77
C PRO A 844 13.66 37.66 -17.51
N GLY A 845 12.43 37.79 -16.99
CA GLY A 845 11.32 38.52 -17.63
C GLY A 845 10.47 37.66 -18.57
N TYR A 846 10.83 36.38 -18.76
CA TYR A 846 10.07 35.41 -19.54
C TYR A 846 9.89 34.10 -18.76
N TYR A 847 8.82 33.37 -19.06
CA TYR A 847 8.48 32.11 -18.41
C TYR A 847 7.97 31.05 -19.41
N GLY A 848 7.99 29.80 -18.97
CA GLY A 848 7.56 28.64 -19.75
C GLY A 848 8.58 27.51 -19.68
N SER A 849 8.27 26.40 -20.35
CA SER A 849 9.19 25.27 -20.51
C SER A 849 9.74 25.28 -21.93
N PRO A 850 10.98 25.74 -22.18
CA PRO A 850 11.57 25.80 -23.51
C PRO A 850 12.14 24.44 -23.96
N LEU A 851 11.60 23.34 -23.44
CA LEU A 851 12.06 22.00 -23.81
C LEU A 851 11.59 21.67 -25.23
N ASN A 852 12.43 20.96 -25.98
CA ASN A 852 12.12 20.46 -27.32
C ASN A 852 11.67 21.51 -28.37
N GLY A 853 12.21 22.72 -28.30
CA GLY A 853 11.93 23.81 -29.23
C GLY A 853 10.69 24.64 -28.90
N ALA A 854 10.13 24.48 -27.70
CA ALA A 854 9.07 25.34 -27.19
C ALA A 854 9.59 26.76 -26.88
N THR A 855 8.73 27.77 -26.99
CA THR A 855 9.13 29.18 -26.84
C THR A 855 8.76 29.75 -25.47
N CYS A 856 9.61 30.61 -24.92
CA CYS A 856 9.33 31.37 -23.70
C CYS A 856 8.36 32.53 -23.96
N GLN A 857 7.45 32.78 -23.03
CA GLN A 857 6.47 33.86 -23.07
C GLN A 857 6.84 35.00 -22.10
N PRO A 858 6.50 36.26 -22.40
CA PRO A 858 6.80 37.39 -21.50
C PRO A 858 5.95 37.34 -20.23
N CYS A 859 6.53 37.71 -19.08
CA CYS A 859 5.79 37.84 -17.82
C CYS A 859 4.66 38.87 -17.94
N SER A 860 3.44 38.53 -17.51
CA SER A 860 2.27 39.41 -17.55
C SER A 860 1.82 39.80 -16.14
N CYS A 861 2.46 40.79 -15.52
CA CYS A 861 2.28 41.11 -14.10
C CYS A 861 1.43 42.37 -13.82
N ASN A 862 0.57 42.78 -14.76
CA ASN A 862 -0.34 43.93 -14.64
C ASN A 862 0.33 45.24 -14.16
N ASP A 863 1.56 45.51 -14.61
CA ASP A 863 2.38 46.66 -14.19
C ASP A 863 2.72 46.75 -12.69
N GLN A 864 2.38 45.72 -11.89
CA GLN A 864 2.67 45.63 -10.45
C GLN A 864 3.94 44.80 -10.16
N GLY A 865 4.68 44.45 -11.21
CA GLY A 865 5.95 43.74 -11.17
C GLY A 865 6.52 43.54 -12.59
N THR A 866 7.83 43.30 -12.70
CA THR A 866 8.50 43.05 -14.00
C THR A 866 9.16 41.69 -14.08
N GLU A 867 9.33 41.02 -12.93
CA GLU A 867 9.94 39.69 -12.84
C GLU A 867 8.89 38.66 -12.44
N CYS A 868 8.98 37.49 -13.04
CA CYS A 868 8.19 36.33 -12.68
C CYS A 868 9.07 35.08 -12.55
N THR A 869 8.53 34.03 -11.96
CA THR A 869 9.17 32.72 -11.92
C THR A 869 9.31 32.16 -13.34
N SER A 870 10.51 31.74 -13.72
CA SER A 870 10.78 31.26 -15.08
C SER A 870 10.01 29.99 -15.46
N GLU A 871 9.53 29.20 -14.49
CA GLU A 871 8.79 27.96 -14.72
C GLU A 871 7.27 28.18 -14.80
N THR A 872 6.70 28.93 -13.85
CA THR A 872 5.24 29.04 -13.69
C THR A 872 4.66 30.39 -14.10
N GLY A 873 5.49 31.39 -14.40
CA GLY A 873 5.02 32.74 -14.74
C GLY A 873 4.48 33.54 -13.56
N LYS A 874 4.63 33.03 -12.33
CA LYS A 874 4.15 33.68 -11.12
C LYS A 874 4.95 34.96 -10.84
N CYS A 875 4.26 36.08 -10.81
CA CYS A 875 4.86 37.40 -10.67
C CYS A 875 5.39 37.67 -9.26
N PHE A 876 6.53 38.36 -9.18
CA PHE A 876 7.05 38.93 -7.94
C PHE A 876 6.51 40.36 -7.79
N CYS A 877 5.42 40.51 -7.05
CA CYS A 877 4.78 41.81 -6.87
C CYS A 877 5.68 42.79 -6.11
N THR A 878 5.81 44.01 -6.59
CA THR A 878 6.72 45.02 -6.02
C THR A 878 6.12 45.82 -4.89
N THR A 879 4.81 45.74 -4.66
CA THR A 879 4.12 46.49 -3.59
C THR A 879 3.59 45.53 -2.52
N LYS A 880 3.93 45.78 -1.26
CA LYS A 880 3.47 44.96 -0.13
C LYS A 880 1.95 45.06 0.00
N GLY A 881 1.29 43.91 0.10
CA GLY A 881 -0.17 43.82 0.16
C GLY A 881 -0.86 43.50 -1.16
N ILE A 882 -0.13 43.48 -2.28
CA ILE A 882 -0.59 42.93 -3.56
C ILE A 882 -0.17 41.46 -3.65
N VAL A 883 -1.11 40.58 -3.98
CA VAL A 883 -0.93 39.12 -4.11
C VAL A 883 -1.72 38.60 -5.32
N GLY A 884 -1.51 37.34 -5.71
CA GLY A 884 -2.03 36.78 -6.96
C GLY A 884 -0.90 36.21 -7.79
N ASP A 885 -1.22 35.43 -8.82
CA ASP A 885 -0.19 34.87 -9.69
C ASP A 885 0.29 35.90 -10.72
N HIS A 886 -0.52 36.93 -11.00
CA HIS A 886 -0.26 38.06 -11.88
C HIS A 886 -0.39 39.41 -11.15
N CYS A 887 -0.29 39.42 -9.81
CA CYS A 887 -0.41 40.61 -8.96
C CYS A 887 -1.76 41.36 -9.08
N GLU A 888 -2.84 40.61 -9.24
CA GLU A 888 -4.17 41.11 -9.59
C GLU A 888 -5.11 41.40 -8.41
N ARG A 889 -4.73 41.04 -7.17
CA ARG A 889 -5.62 41.17 -5.99
C ARG A 889 -4.89 41.67 -4.73
N CYS A 890 -5.65 42.19 -3.77
CA CYS A 890 -5.12 42.59 -2.47
C CYS A 890 -5.09 41.43 -1.46
N ASP A 891 -4.12 41.44 -0.54
CA ASP A 891 -4.03 40.52 0.58
C ASP A 891 -4.99 40.90 1.71
N VAL A 892 -6.26 40.55 1.52
CA VAL A 892 -7.33 40.80 2.49
C VAL A 892 -7.06 40.11 3.83
N SER A 893 -6.35 38.97 3.82
CA SER A 893 -6.01 38.24 5.05
C SER A 893 -5.05 39.01 5.97
N SER A 894 -4.24 39.89 5.38
CA SER A 894 -3.32 40.81 6.07
C SER A 894 -3.87 42.24 6.17
N LEU A 895 -5.18 42.44 6.06
CA LEU A 895 -5.88 43.74 6.19
C LEU A 895 -5.53 44.78 5.11
N TYR A 896 -5.15 44.33 3.90
CA TYR A 896 -4.98 45.22 2.76
C TYR A 896 -6.25 45.29 1.92
N HIS A 897 -6.70 46.51 1.61
CA HIS A 897 -7.92 46.79 0.85
C HIS A 897 -7.64 47.73 -0.33
N GLY A 898 -8.30 47.50 -1.46
CA GLY A 898 -8.16 48.31 -2.67
C GLY A 898 -8.38 47.48 -3.95
N ASP A 899 -8.04 48.08 -5.08
CA ASP A 899 -8.02 47.42 -6.39
C ASP A 899 -6.67 47.73 -7.07
N PRO A 900 -5.77 46.74 -7.19
CA PRO A 900 -4.45 46.95 -7.78
C PRO A 900 -4.49 47.14 -9.31
N THR A 901 -5.60 46.82 -9.98
CA THR A 901 -5.75 47.04 -11.44
C THR A 901 -6.12 48.47 -11.80
N LYS A 902 -6.63 49.24 -10.84
CA LYS A 902 -7.03 50.66 -10.98
C LYS A 902 -6.26 51.60 -10.05
N GLY A 903 -5.25 51.09 -9.34
CA GLY A 903 -4.53 51.81 -8.31
C GLY A 903 -3.60 50.90 -7.51
N SER A 904 -3.75 50.87 -6.19
CA SER A 904 -2.95 50.02 -5.29
C SER A 904 -3.80 49.48 -4.13
N CYS A 905 -3.26 48.50 -3.42
CA CYS A 905 -3.76 48.05 -2.13
C CYS A 905 -3.19 48.92 -1.00
N PHE A 906 -4.00 49.15 0.05
CA PHE A 906 -3.64 49.97 1.21
C PHE A 906 -3.93 49.24 2.50
N TYR A 907 -3.02 49.36 3.47
CA TYR A 907 -3.23 48.87 4.83
C TYR A 907 -4.01 49.89 5.65
N ASP A 908 -5.11 49.47 6.27
CA ASP A 908 -5.92 50.29 7.16
C ASP A 908 -5.26 50.44 8.53
N LEU A 909 -4.74 51.64 8.83
CA LEU A 909 -4.15 51.92 10.15
C LEU A 909 -5.27 52.25 11.15
N ALA A 910 -5.24 51.63 12.32
CA ALA A 910 -6.10 52.01 13.44
C ALA A 910 -5.59 53.29 14.11
N ILE A 911 -6.50 54.17 14.53
CA ILE A 911 -6.15 55.39 15.25
C ILE A 911 -5.73 55.10 16.69
N ASP A 912 -4.82 55.91 17.24
CA ASP A 912 -4.24 55.77 18.59
C ASP A 912 -3.34 54.53 18.78
N TYR A 913 -2.98 53.84 17.70
CA TYR A 913 -2.05 52.72 17.68
C TYR A 913 -0.80 53.04 16.86
N GLN A 914 0.34 52.48 17.29
CA GLN A 914 1.61 52.54 16.58
C GLN A 914 1.92 51.18 15.95
N PHE A 915 2.10 51.16 14.64
CA PHE A 915 2.40 49.95 13.88
C PHE A 915 3.88 49.91 13.50
N THR A 916 4.48 48.72 13.54
CA THR A 916 5.84 48.47 13.08
C THR A 916 5.83 47.36 12.04
N PHE A 917 6.20 47.68 10.81
CA PHE A 917 6.30 46.74 9.69
C PHE A 917 7.76 46.35 9.50
N ASN A 918 8.07 45.08 9.66
CA ASN A 918 9.43 44.55 9.51
C ASN A 918 9.53 43.74 8.21
N LEU A 919 10.25 44.28 7.23
CA LEU A 919 10.50 43.70 5.90
C LEU A 919 11.94 43.17 5.85
N SER A 920 12.28 42.19 6.67
CA SER A 920 13.64 41.61 6.76
C SER A 920 13.75 40.18 6.26
N LYS A 921 12.64 39.55 5.85
CA LYS A 921 12.65 38.15 5.42
C LYS A 921 13.16 38.01 3.98
N LYS A 922 13.68 36.83 3.64
CA LYS A 922 14.17 36.50 2.28
C LYS A 922 13.07 36.64 1.21
N GLU A 923 11.82 36.39 1.58
CA GLU A 923 10.63 36.52 0.73
C GLU A 923 10.22 37.98 0.46
N ASP A 924 10.64 38.93 1.31
CA ASP A 924 10.27 40.34 1.16
C ASP A 924 11.15 41.10 0.15
N ARG A 925 12.22 40.47 -0.36
CA ARG A 925 13.28 41.12 -1.18
C ARG A 925 12.80 41.84 -2.44
N HIS A 926 11.63 41.47 -2.97
CA HIS A 926 11.09 42.04 -4.21
C HIS A 926 10.23 43.30 -3.97
N TYR A 927 9.86 43.60 -2.71
CA TYR A 927 9.07 44.77 -2.38
C TYR A 927 9.89 46.06 -2.44
N ARG A 928 9.34 47.07 -3.10
CA ARG A 928 9.89 48.43 -3.25
C ARG A 928 8.91 49.51 -2.81
N ALA A 929 7.66 49.14 -2.51
CA ALA A 929 6.62 50.05 -2.07
C ALA A 929 5.69 49.40 -1.01
N ILE A 930 5.10 50.23 -0.14
CA ILE A 930 4.05 49.87 0.81
C ILE A 930 3.16 51.09 1.04
N ASN A 931 1.84 50.87 1.06
CA ASN A 931 0.86 51.96 1.10
C ASN A 931 -0.08 51.78 2.29
N PHE A 932 -0.37 52.90 2.96
CA PHE A 932 -1.21 52.95 4.16
C PHE A 932 -2.34 53.96 3.97
N LYS A 933 -3.46 53.75 4.69
CA LYS A 933 -4.52 54.75 4.78
C LYS A 933 -5.07 54.85 6.20
N ASN A 934 -5.57 56.02 6.55
CA ASN A 934 -6.29 56.27 7.80
C ASN A 934 -7.33 57.38 7.63
N SER A 935 -8.47 57.23 8.30
CA SER A 935 -9.53 58.23 8.39
C SER A 935 -9.76 58.58 9.85
N PRO A 936 -9.25 59.73 10.35
CA PRO A 936 -9.43 60.11 11.76
C PRO A 936 -10.90 60.27 12.15
N SER A 937 -11.31 59.60 13.23
CA SER A 937 -12.71 59.43 13.59
C SER A 937 -13.25 60.46 14.59
N LYS A 938 -12.39 61.11 15.39
CA LYS A 938 -12.82 62.10 16.40
C LYS A 938 -12.92 63.50 15.76
N PRO A 939 -14.11 64.15 15.72
CA PRO A 939 -14.26 65.43 15.04
C PRO A 939 -13.61 66.61 15.77
N ASP A 940 -13.50 66.52 17.10
CA ASP A 940 -13.08 67.65 17.93
C ASP A 940 -11.59 67.69 18.30
N VAL A 941 -10.80 66.75 17.79
CA VAL A 941 -9.40 66.56 18.18
C VAL A 941 -8.49 66.56 16.95
N ASP A 942 -7.42 67.36 16.98
CA ASP A 942 -6.38 67.37 15.94
C ASP A 942 -5.76 65.98 15.78
N ALA A 943 -5.45 65.58 14.54
CA ALA A 943 -4.79 64.31 14.25
C ALA A 943 -3.27 64.51 14.14
N GLU A 944 -2.50 63.78 14.95
CA GLU A 944 -1.04 63.75 14.88
C GLU A 944 -0.58 62.52 14.08
N PHE A 945 0.22 62.74 13.05
CA PHE A 945 0.83 61.72 12.21
C PHE A 945 2.32 61.62 12.50
N SER A 946 2.83 60.39 12.62
CA SER A 946 4.25 60.10 12.77
C SER A 946 4.63 58.91 11.91
N ILE A 947 5.76 59.01 11.20
CA ILE A 947 6.39 57.90 10.47
C ILE A 947 7.91 57.94 10.61
N ALA A 948 8.53 56.77 10.77
CA ALA A 948 9.97 56.60 10.78
C ALA A 948 10.35 55.35 9.97
N CYS A 949 11.37 55.47 9.11
CA CYS A 949 11.93 54.34 8.36
C CYS A 949 13.40 54.14 8.73
N SER A 950 13.83 52.88 8.76
CA SER A 950 15.20 52.50 9.15
C SER A 950 16.26 52.72 8.06
N VAL A 951 15.82 52.85 6.81
CA VAL A 951 16.66 53.07 5.62
C VAL A 951 16.10 54.25 4.83
N LEU A 952 16.91 54.80 3.92
CA LEU A 952 16.45 55.85 3.00
C LEU A 952 15.31 55.29 2.13
N ALA A 953 14.12 55.85 2.32
CA ALA A 953 12.92 55.59 1.52
C ALA A 953 12.25 56.94 1.24
N LYS A 954 11.45 57.03 0.17
CA LYS A 954 10.64 58.21 -0.14
C LYS A 954 9.21 58.00 0.33
N MET A 955 8.54 59.10 0.67
CA MET A 955 7.13 59.08 1.03
C MET A 955 6.34 60.22 0.37
N ASN A 956 5.11 59.90 -0.01
CA ASN A 956 4.08 60.84 -0.42
C ASN A 956 2.90 60.75 0.54
N ILE A 957 2.31 61.88 0.91
CA ILE A 957 1.08 61.96 1.69
C ILE A 957 0.06 62.73 0.86
N THR A 958 -1.11 62.14 0.70
CA THR A 958 -2.23 62.74 -0.03
C THR A 958 -3.50 62.64 0.81
N ILE A 959 -4.50 63.42 0.42
CA ILE A 959 -5.82 63.41 1.06
C ILE A 959 -6.90 63.21 0.02
N LYS A 960 -7.97 62.54 0.44
CA LYS A 960 -9.20 62.41 -0.34
C LYS A 960 -10.40 62.70 0.56
N LYS A 961 -11.28 63.58 0.10
CA LYS A 961 -12.63 63.78 0.66
C LYS A 961 -13.59 62.90 -0.15
N ALA A 962 -14.67 62.40 0.46
CA ALA A 962 -15.49 61.31 -0.10
C ALA A 962 -15.93 61.48 -1.57
N ASN A 963 -16.10 62.72 -2.06
CA ASN A 963 -16.49 63.04 -3.44
C ASN A 963 -15.50 63.97 -4.19
N GLY A 964 -14.22 64.02 -3.79
CA GLY A 964 -13.18 64.85 -4.44
C GLY A 964 -12.02 64.05 -5.03
N PRO A 965 -11.26 64.62 -5.99
CA PRO A 965 -10.01 64.02 -6.44
C PRO A 965 -8.98 64.02 -5.29
N GLU A 966 -8.09 63.03 -5.31
CA GLU A 966 -6.97 62.94 -4.37
C GLU A 966 -6.04 64.13 -4.55
N LYS A 967 -5.77 64.88 -3.47
CA LYS A 967 -4.90 66.06 -3.49
C LYS A 967 -3.59 65.76 -2.75
N PRO A 968 -2.43 66.10 -3.32
CA PRO A 968 -1.15 65.90 -2.65
C PRO A 968 -0.94 66.92 -1.53
N LEU A 969 -0.53 66.44 -0.36
CA LEU A 969 -0.08 67.27 0.76
C LEU A 969 1.45 67.33 0.85
N LEU A 970 2.11 66.21 0.56
CA LEU A 970 3.56 66.08 0.60
C LEU A 970 3.99 65.10 -0.49
N LEU A 971 4.96 65.48 -1.32
CA LEU A 971 5.49 64.64 -2.40
C LEU A 971 7.02 64.57 -2.29
N GLY A 972 7.57 63.37 -2.45
CA GLY A 972 9.00 63.11 -2.57
C GLY A 972 9.82 63.35 -1.30
N ALA A 973 9.18 63.34 -0.12
CA ALA A 973 9.88 63.56 1.14
C ALA A 973 10.65 62.31 1.59
N ASN A 974 11.80 62.47 2.24
CA ASN A 974 12.56 61.33 2.78
C ASN A 974 11.88 60.80 4.06
N CYS A 975 11.63 59.50 4.12
CA CYS A 975 11.12 58.81 5.29
C CYS A 975 12.27 58.52 6.26
N THR A 976 12.58 59.43 7.18
CA THR A 976 13.55 59.20 8.26
C THR A 976 12.87 59.22 9.62
N THR A 977 12.46 60.40 10.08
CA THR A 977 11.51 60.61 11.17
C THR A 977 10.71 61.85 10.82
N TYR A 978 9.45 61.67 10.43
CA TYR A 978 8.56 62.74 10.06
C TYR A 978 7.35 62.74 10.99
N LYS A 979 7.07 63.91 11.58
CA LYS A 979 5.90 64.14 12.42
C LYS A 979 5.17 65.38 11.94
N HIS A 980 3.87 65.29 11.81
CA HIS A 980 3.04 66.40 11.38
C HIS A 980 1.69 66.37 12.10
N ARG A 981 1.21 67.55 12.51
CA ARG A 981 -0.08 67.70 13.16
C ARG A 981 -1.08 68.32 12.19
N PHE A 982 -2.14 67.59 11.89
CA PHE A 982 -3.25 68.06 11.05
C PHE A 982 -4.33 68.68 11.94
N SER A 983 -4.57 69.98 11.78
CA SER A 983 -5.56 70.69 12.58
C SER A 983 -6.98 70.40 12.10
N LYS A 984 -7.92 70.24 13.04
CA LYS A 984 -9.34 70.10 12.72
C LYS A 984 -9.94 71.33 12.01
N ALA A 985 -9.30 72.49 12.10
CA ALA A 985 -9.74 73.71 11.42
C ALA A 985 -9.56 73.61 9.90
N ASP A 986 -8.53 72.89 9.45
CA ASP A 986 -8.15 72.77 8.04
C ASP A 986 -8.68 71.46 7.41
N TYR A 987 -8.96 70.46 8.25
CA TYR A 987 -9.35 69.11 7.84
C TYR A 987 -10.58 68.62 8.60
N SER A 988 -11.56 68.11 7.86
CA SER A 988 -12.81 67.56 8.40
C SER A 988 -12.56 66.13 8.92
N PHE A 989 -12.53 65.97 10.25
CA PHE A 989 -12.46 64.66 10.93
C PHE A 989 -13.85 64.33 11.51
N GLY A 990 -14.21 63.04 11.59
CA GLY A 990 -15.46 62.55 12.20
C GLY A 990 -16.77 63.08 11.59
N GLY A 991 -17.59 62.21 11.00
CA GLY A 991 -18.94 62.57 10.52
C GLY A 991 -19.91 61.40 10.63
N ASP A 992 -21.17 61.67 11.01
CA ASP A 992 -22.24 60.67 11.11
C ASP A 992 -22.65 60.11 9.74
N ASP A 993 -22.33 60.82 8.65
CA ASP A 993 -22.39 60.33 7.27
C ASP A 993 -20.97 60.25 6.67
N ASN A 994 -20.61 59.08 6.12
CA ASN A 994 -19.29 58.78 5.50
C ASN A 994 -18.87 59.72 4.35
N ASN A 995 -19.65 60.74 4.00
CA ASN A 995 -19.48 61.61 2.84
C ASN A 995 -18.61 62.86 3.09
N THR A 996 -18.21 63.17 4.32
CA THR A 996 -17.40 64.37 4.65
C THR A 996 -16.05 64.08 5.31
N VAL A 997 -15.75 62.81 5.59
CA VAL A 997 -14.50 62.41 6.27
C VAL A 997 -13.30 62.56 5.32
N THR A 998 -12.23 63.18 5.82
CA THR A 998 -10.96 63.26 5.10
C THR A 998 -10.13 62.01 5.36
N THR A 999 -9.83 61.24 4.32
CA THR A 999 -8.93 60.08 4.39
C THR A 999 -7.53 60.48 3.94
N PHE A 1000 -6.53 60.14 4.75
CA PHE A 1000 -5.12 60.29 4.41
C PHE A 1000 -4.60 59.02 3.77
N TYR A 1001 -3.89 59.15 2.64
CA TYR A 1001 -3.16 58.06 2.01
C TYR A 1001 -1.67 58.36 2.10
N VAL A 1002 -0.91 57.37 2.55
CA VAL A 1002 0.54 57.47 2.73
C VAL A 1002 1.19 56.40 1.86
N TYR A 1003 1.98 56.85 0.89
CA TYR A 1003 2.73 55.98 -0.02
C TYR A 1003 4.19 56.01 0.38
N VAL A 1004 4.78 54.86 0.72
CA VAL A 1004 6.21 54.73 1.00
C VAL A 1004 6.82 53.87 -0.11
N TYR A 1005 7.83 54.40 -0.80
CA TYR A 1005 8.39 53.79 -2.01
C TYR A 1005 9.88 54.07 -2.15
N ASP A 1006 10.51 53.47 -3.17
CA ASP A 1006 11.94 53.64 -3.50
C ASP A 1006 12.86 53.16 -2.36
N PHE A 1007 12.53 52.00 -1.78
CA PHE A 1007 13.35 51.32 -0.79
C PHE A 1007 13.74 49.91 -1.24
N GLN A 1008 14.78 49.36 -0.63
CA GLN A 1008 15.19 47.96 -0.80
C GLN A 1008 15.33 47.28 0.57
N PRO A 1009 14.62 46.17 0.82
CA PRO A 1009 14.78 45.36 2.04
C PRO A 1009 16.22 44.87 2.28
N PRO A 1010 16.67 44.72 3.53
CA PRO A 1010 15.89 44.72 4.76
C PRO A 1010 15.64 46.11 5.37
N LEU A 1011 14.41 46.37 5.82
CA LEU A 1011 14.05 47.60 6.54
C LEU A 1011 12.89 47.40 7.52
N TRP A 1012 12.74 48.33 8.47
CA TRP A 1012 11.53 48.48 9.26
C TRP A 1012 10.91 49.86 9.09
N ILE A 1013 9.58 49.93 9.15
CA ILE A 1013 8.79 51.16 9.05
C ILE A 1013 7.87 51.23 10.26
N GLN A 1014 7.95 52.32 11.01
CA GLN A 1014 7.11 52.59 12.16
C GLN A 1014 6.16 53.75 11.84
N ILE A 1015 4.85 53.56 11.95
CA ILE A 1015 3.84 54.54 11.53
C ILE A 1015 2.68 54.61 12.53
N SER A 1016 2.15 55.81 12.79
CA SER A 1016 1.02 56.02 13.69
C SER A 1016 0.20 57.26 13.33
N PHE A 1017 -1.11 57.18 13.56
CA PHE A 1017 -2.03 58.31 13.64
C PHE A 1017 -2.64 58.34 15.04
N SER A 1018 -2.67 59.51 15.70
CA SER A 1018 -3.23 59.64 17.04
C SER A 1018 -4.10 60.90 17.21
N GLN A 1019 -5.19 60.76 17.96
CA GLN A 1019 -6.12 61.82 18.37
C GLN A 1019 -6.31 61.80 19.89
N TYR A 1020 -5.38 62.41 20.62
CA TYR A 1020 -5.48 62.57 22.07
C TYR A 1020 -5.96 63.99 22.43
N SER A 1021 -7.00 64.08 23.28
CA SER A 1021 -7.34 65.34 23.94
C SER A 1021 -6.27 65.66 24.98
N LYS A 1022 -5.61 66.82 24.90
CA LYS A 1022 -4.63 67.23 25.93
C LYS A 1022 -5.28 67.20 27.32
N LEU A 1023 -4.83 66.30 28.19
CA LEU A 1023 -5.13 66.37 29.61
C LEU A 1023 -4.45 67.62 30.18
N ASN A 1024 -5.26 68.60 30.59
CA ASN A 1024 -4.76 69.82 31.22
C ASN A 1024 -4.34 69.51 32.67
N LEU A 1025 -3.11 69.02 32.83
CA LEU A 1025 -2.51 68.69 34.12
C LEU A 1025 -2.57 69.87 35.10
N GLN A 1026 -2.54 71.11 34.61
CA GLN A 1026 -2.67 72.31 35.45
C GLN A 1026 -4.09 72.43 36.05
N GLN A 1027 -5.13 72.06 35.31
CA GLN A 1027 -6.51 72.05 35.79
C GLN A 1027 -6.81 70.82 36.69
N PHE A 1028 -6.12 69.70 36.46
CA PHE A 1028 -6.13 68.53 37.35
C PHE A 1028 -5.48 68.84 38.71
N PHE A 1029 -4.37 69.59 38.73
CA PHE A 1029 -3.73 70.02 39.99
C PHE A 1029 -4.51 71.14 40.68
N ILE A 1030 -5.05 72.13 39.97
CA ILE A 1030 -5.83 73.24 40.55
C ILE A 1030 -7.14 72.73 41.20
N THR A 1031 -7.84 71.78 40.57
CA THR A 1031 -9.11 71.24 41.12
C THR A 1031 -8.90 70.44 42.42
N PHE A 1032 -7.69 69.94 42.66
CA PHE A 1032 -7.35 69.18 43.87
C PHE A 1032 -6.65 70.00 44.97
N SER A 1033 -6.35 71.30 44.74
CA SER A 1033 -5.57 72.13 45.67
C SER A 1033 -6.28 73.33 46.30
N THR A 1034 -7.52 73.67 45.91
CA THR A 1034 -8.13 74.95 46.32
C THR A 1034 -9.54 74.91 46.92
N ASP A 1035 -10.03 73.81 47.49
CA ASP A 1035 -11.22 73.89 48.36
C ASP A 1035 -11.05 73.22 49.73
N TYR A 1036 -11.26 74.05 50.74
CA TYR A 1036 -11.15 73.82 52.17
C TYR A 1036 -12.32 72.97 52.67
N MET A 1037 -12.08 71.70 53.02
CA MET A 1037 -12.59 71.06 54.23
C MET A 1037 -11.98 69.67 54.39
N THR A 1038 -11.45 69.41 55.58
CA THR A 1038 -10.80 68.18 56.02
C THR A 1038 -11.71 66.95 55.87
N PRO A 1039 -11.45 66.08 54.88
CA PRO A 1039 -10.87 64.77 55.19
C PRO A 1039 -9.82 64.25 54.17
N HIS A 1040 -9.24 65.11 53.32
CA HIS A 1040 -8.38 64.65 52.21
C HIS A 1040 -6.90 64.33 52.54
N ARG A 1041 -6.45 64.49 53.79
CA ARG A 1041 -5.17 63.87 54.22
C ARG A 1041 -5.23 62.34 54.23
N CYS A 1042 -6.43 61.76 54.33
CA CYS A 1042 -6.61 60.31 54.27
C CYS A 1042 -6.48 59.76 52.84
N PHE A 1043 -6.79 60.51 51.79
CA PHE A 1043 -6.79 60.00 50.42
C PHE A 1043 -5.37 59.86 49.84
N LEU A 1044 -4.52 60.87 50.05
CA LEU A 1044 -3.10 60.79 49.68
C LEU A 1044 -2.33 59.78 50.55
N ALA A 1045 -2.67 59.65 51.83
CA ALA A 1045 -2.13 58.61 52.70
C ALA A 1045 -2.63 57.20 52.33
N LEU A 1046 -3.88 57.04 51.90
CA LEU A 1046 -4.43 55.77 51.38
C LEU A 1046 -3.79 55.38 50.05
N LEU A 1047 -3.51 56.33 49.16
CA LEU A 1047 -2.80 56.05 47.90
C LEU A 1047 -1.34 55.66 48.16
N LEU A 1048 -0.67 56.30 49.12
CA LEU A 1048 0.68 55.90 49.56
C LEU A 1048 0.66 54.53 50.27
N ALA A 1049 -0.30 54.28 51.17
CA ALA A 1049 -0.46 53.00 51.83
C ALA A 1049 -0.83 51.88 50.84
N ALA A 1050 -1.68 52.15 49.85
CA ALA A 1050 -2.03 51.21 48.78
C ALA A 1050 -0.84 50.94 47.86
N ALA A 1051 -0.01 51.94 47.54
CA ALA A 1051 1.21 51.75 46.77
C ALA A 1051 2.27 50.95 47.54
N VAL A 1052 2.41 51.19 48.85
CA VAL A 1052 3.30 50.43 49.74
C VAL A 1052 2.78 49.00 49.94
N LEU A 1053 1.49 48.80 50.21
CA LEU A 1053 0.86 47.47 50.29
C LEU A 1053 0.92 46.73 48.96
N TRP A 1054 0.80 47.42 47.83
CA TRP A 1054 0.96 46.84 46.51
C TRP A 1054 2.42 46.44 46.26
N LYS A 1055 3.40 47.24 46.68
CA LYS A 1055 4.83 46.88 46.61
C LYS A 1055 5.19 45.73 47.57
N ILE A 1056 4.63 45.71 48.78
CA ILE A 1056 4.79 44.63 49.75
C ILE A 1056 4.14 43.36 49.20
N LYS A 1057 2.94 43.42 48.62
CA LYS A 1057 2.29 42.31 47.92
C LYS A 1057 3.12 41.82 46.73
N GLN A 1058 3.67 42.73 45.92
CA GLN A 1058 4.54 42.39 44.78
C GLN A 1058 5.82 41.69 45.26
N LYS A 1059 6.39 42.10 46.39
CA LYS A 1059 7.57 41.48 47.00
C LYS A 1059 7.26 40.15 47.71
N TYR A 1060 6.10 40.04 48.37
CA TYR A 1060 5.61 38.82 49.01
C TYR A 1060 5.20 37.76 47.98
N ASP A 1061 4.55 38.15 46.88
CA ASP A 1061 4.23 37.26 45.76
C ASP A 1061 5.52 36.78 45.07
N MET A 1062 6.55 37.64 44.92
CA MET A 1062 7.87 37.20 44.45
C MET A 1062 8.57 36.26 45.44
N TYR A 1063 8.49 36.53 46.75
CA TYR A 1063 9.09 35.69 47.80
C TYR A 1063 8.39 34.32 47.87
N ARG A 1064 7.05 34.29 47.82
CA ARG A 1064 6.24 33.07 47.79
C ARG A 1064 6.47 32.25 46.51
N ARG A 1065 6.67 32.91 45.36
CA ARG A 1065 7.10 32.24 44.11
C ARG A 1065 8.49 31.64 44.25
N ARG A 1066 9.46 32.34 44.86
CA ARG A 1066 10.80 31.80 45.14
C ARG A 1066 10.80 30.65 46.15
N GLN A 1067 9.97 30.71 47.19
CA GLN A 1067 9.80 29.62 48.17
C GLN A 1067 9.16 28.38 47.54
N ARG A 1068 8.12 28.54 46.69
CA ARG A 1068 7.57 27.43 45.89
C ARG A 1068 8.62 26.85 44.94
N LEU A 1069 9.42 27.69 44.29
CA LEU A 1069 10.53 27.25 43.45
C LEU A 1069 11.58 26.46 44.24
N PHE A 1070 11.90 26.87 45.47
CA PHE A 1070 12.86 26.16 46.34
C PHE A 1070 12.31 24.81 46.83
N VAL A 1071 11.02 24.74 47.20
CA VAL A 1071 10.37 23.47 47.60
C VAL A 1071 10.22 22.52 46.40
N GLU A 1072 9.91 23.05 45.21
CA GLU A 1072 9.90 22.28 43.96
C GLU A 1072 11.30 21.80 43.57
N MET A 1073 12.34 22.64 43.71
CA MET A 1073 13.74 22.25 43.50
C MET A 1073 14.19 21.19 44.52
N GLN A 1074 13.76 21.28 45.78
CA GLN A 1074 14.09 20.29 46.82
C GLN A 1074 13.31 18.98 46.62
N GLN A 1075 12.08 19.02 46.12
CA GLN A 1075 11.34 17.82 45.67
C GLN A 1075 11.92 17.20 44.40
N MET A 1076 12.49 18.00 43.50
CA MET A 1076 13.24 17.51 42.33
C MET A 1076 14.59 16.90 42.73
N ALA A 1077 15.25 17.43 43.76
CA ALA A 1077 16.53 16.91 44.26
C ALA A 1077 16.42 15.63 45.11
N ASN A 1078 15.24 15.31 45.65
CA ASN A 1078 15.03 14.14 46.53
C ASN A 1078 14.50 12.87 45.80
N ARG A 1079 14.43 12.87 44.47
CA ARG A 1079 14.04 11.66 43.70
C ARG A 1079 15.28 10.84 43.38
N ALA A 1080 15.31 9.57 43.78
CA ALA A 1080 16.44 8.69 43.49
C ALA A 1080 16.50 8.40 41.98
N PHE A 1081 17.65 8.70 41.35
CA PHE A 1081 17.93 8.36 39.96
C PHE A 1081 18.25 6.86 39.82
N SER A 1082 17.63 6.17 38.87
CA SER A 1082 18.12 4.86 38.41
C SER A 1082 19.17 5.05 37.32
N GLN A 1083 20.42 4.67 37.64
CA GLN A 1083 21.58 4.36 36.78
C GLN A 1083 21.80 5.19 35.49
N VAL A 1084 22.93 5.91 35.42
CA VAL A 1084 23.40 6.65 34.24
C VAL A 1084 24.58 5.92 33.60
N PHE A 1085 24.51 5.60 32.31
CA PHE A 1085 25.65 5.10 31.52
C PHE A 1085 26.28 6.27 30.74
N VAL A 1086 27.59 6.44 30.88
CA VAL A 1086 28.39 7.46 30.17
C VAL A 1086 29.47 6.74 29.38
N GLU A 1087 29.43 6.86 28.05
CA GLU A 1087 30.47 6.33 27.16
C GLU A 1087 31.35 7.50 26.70
N ILE A 1088 32.63 7.48 27.06
CA ILE A 1088 33.61 8.52 26.71
C ILE A 1088 34.56 7.91 25.66
N GLU A 1089 34.43 8.31 24.40
CA GLU A 1089 35.41 7.98 23.35
C GLU A 1089 36.80 8.52 23.75
N ARG A 1090 37.74 7.63 24.08
CA ARG A 1090 39.18 7.96 24.14
C ARG A 1090 39.75 7.94 22.71
N ARG A 1091 40.33 9.06 22.28
CA ARG A 1091 41.23 9.10 21.11
C ARG A 1091 42.65 8.84 21.61
N ASP A 1092 43.20 7.67 21.31
CA ASP A 1092 44.63 7.41 21.45
C ASP A 1092 45.40 8.01 20.25
N VAL A 1093 46.52 8.67 20.56
CA VAL A 1093 47.46 9.30 19.63
C VAL A 1093 48.76 8.53 19.70
N THR A 1094 49.25 8.06 18.55
CA THR A 1094 50.63 7.64 18.14
C THR A 1094 50.45 6.53 17.07
N SER A 1095 51.13 6.44 15.94
CA SER A 1095 52.34 7.06 15.37
C SER A 1095 52.47 6.60 13.91
N ASP A 1096 52.91 7.47 12.99
CA ASP A 1096 53.57 7.03 11.74
C ASP A 1096 55.07 6.82 12.01
N ILE A 1097 55.68 5.79 11.39
CA ILE A 1097 56.88 5.84 10.53
C ILE A 1097 57.29 4.39 10.12
N GLU A 1098 57.38 4.16 8.79
CA GLU A 1098 58.06 3.06 8.06
C GLU A 1098 57.53 1.61 8.25
N ARG A 1099 57.39 0.71 7.26
CA ARG A 1099 57.68 0.66 5.80
C ARG A 1099 57.00 -0.59 5.19
N ASN A 1100 56.71 -0.47 3.89
CA ASN A 1100 56.62 -1.50 2.83
C ASN A 1100 55.30 -2.24 2.50
N ASP A 1101 55.01 -2.11 1.20
CA ASP A 1101 54.38 -3.00 0.22
C ASP A 1101 52.88 -3.31 0.21
N SER A 1102 52.33 -3.00 -0.97
CA SER A 1102 51.19 -3.61 -1.66
C SER A 1102 49.79 -3.54 -1.04
N ASP A 1103 48.83 -3.25 -1.90
CA ASP A 1103 47.36 -3.34 -1.74
C ASP A 1103 46.65 -2.23 -0.97
N ILE A 1104 45.90 -1.39 -1.69
CA ILE A 1104 44.84 -0.54 -1.11
C ILE A 1104 43.51 -0.94 -1.70
N ASN A 1105 42.89 -1.91 -1.02
CA ASN A 1105 41.46 -2.17 -1.00
C ASN A 1105 40.89 -1.55 0.30
N SER A 1106 39.72 -0.91 0.16
CA SER A 1106 38.68 -0.62 1.17
C SER A 1106 39.05 -0.23 2.61
N SER A 1107 38.48 0.88 3.11
CA SER A 1107 37.53 0.84 4.25
C SER A 1107 36.91 2.21 4.62
N GLN A 1108 35.58 2.26 4.48
CA GLN A 1108 34.58 2.78 5.42
C GLN A 1108 34.85 4.10 6.19
N LYS A 1109 34.19 5.18 5.75
CA LYS A 1109 33.77 6.28 6.62
C LYS A 1109 32.47 5.93 7.35
N LYS A 1110 32.56 5.55 8.63
CA LYS A 1110 31.42 5.53 9.57
C LYS A 1110 30.84 6.94 9.72
N LYS A 1111 29.53 7.11 9.51
CA LYS A 1111 28.79 8.33 9.88
C LYS A 1111 28.28 8.16 11.31
N LYS A 1112 28.54 9.17 12.15
CA LYS A 1112 28.26 9.24 13.58
C LYS A 1112 26.77 9.12 13.93
N ASP A 1113 26.49 8.30 14.94
CA ASP A 1113 25.21 8.21 15.64
C ASP A 1113 24.82 9.53 16.34
N ALA A 1114 23.52 9.79 16.43
CA ALA A 1114 22.97 10.89 17.23
C ALA A 1114 23.07 10.56 18.74
N PRO A 1115 23.26 11.55 19.62
CA PRO A 1115 23.47 11.30 21.04
C PRO A 1115 22.20 10.79 21.74
N SER A 1116 22.32 9.71 22.49
CA SER A 1116 21.27 9.16 23.36
C SER A 1116 20.98 10.07 24.57
N PRO A 1117 19.71 10.26 24.97
CA PRO A 1117 19.39 11.11 26.11
C PRO A 1117 19.79 10.47 27.44
N ILE A 1118 20.17 11.32 28.40
CA ILE A 1118 20.57 10.90 29.75
C ILE A 1118 19.34 10.65 30.61
N ALA A 1119 18.26 11.41 30.37
CA ALA A 1119 16.96 11.19 30.97
C ALA A 1119 15.84 11.72 30.07
N LEU A 1120 14.68 11.06 30.12
CA LEU A 1120 13.46 11.45 29.43
C LEU A 1120 12.31 11.38 30.42
N GLU A 1121 11.86 12.53 30.93
CA GLU A 1121 10.85 12.57 32.00
C GLU A 1121 9.48 13.04 31.44
N PRO A 1122 8.46 12.16 31.38
CA PRO A 1122 7.13 12.53 30.87
C PRO A 1122 6.44 13.58 31.74
N CYS A 1123 5.86 14.60 31.11
CA CYS A 1123 5.01 15.59 31.78
C CYS A 1123 3.65 14.98 32.13
N ASN A 1124 2.96 15.56 33.13
CA ASN A 1124 1.64 15.08 33.57
C ASN A 1124 0.64 15.07 32.39
N GLY A 1125 0.28 13.86 31.92
CA GLY A 1125 -0.53 13.66 30.72
C GLY A 1125 0.15 12.93 29.55
N ASN A 1126 1.42 12.51 29.66
CA ASN A 1126 2.16 11.66 28.70
C ASN A 1126 2.22 12.14 27.23
N ARG A 1127 1.92 13.40 26.95
CA ARG A 1127 1.96 14.00 25.60
C ARG A 1127 3.26 14.74 25.29
N ALA A 1128 4.05 15.01 26.32
CA ALA A 1128 5.36 15.63 26.25
C ALA A 1128 6.24 15.05 27.34
N ALA A 1129 7.54 15.11 27.14
CA ALA A 1129 8.58 14.82 28.12
C ALA A 1129 9.63 15.90 28.08
N VAL A 1130 10.36 16.04 29.17
CA VAL A 1130 11.58 16.82 29.22
C VAL A 1130 12.74 15.87 28.90
N LEU A 1131 13.38 16.08 27.75
CA LEU A 1131 14.60 15.41 27.32
C LEU A 1131 15.80 16.12 27.94
N SER A 1132 16.65 15.41 28.68
CA SER A 1132 17.89 15.94 29.24
C SER A 1132 19.11 15.36 28.54
N LEU A 1133 20.00 16.24 28.07
CA LEU A 1133 21.23 15.92 27.32
C LEU A 1133 22.44 16.58 28.00
N LEU A 1134 23.60 15.92 27.98
CA LEU A 1134 24.88 16.60 28.26
C LEU A 1134 25.41 17.18 26.95
N VAL A 1135 25.66 18.48 26.95
CA VAL A 1135 26.17 19.23 25.80
C VAL A 1135 27.50 19.84 26.18
N ARG A 1136 28.51 19.65 25.33
CA ARG A 1136 29.80 20.31 25.51
C ARG A 1136 29.69 21.76 25.04
N LEU A 1137 30.04 22.71 25.91
CA LEU A 1137 30.06 24.13 25.58
C LEU A 1137 31.20 24.44 24.60
N PRO A 1138 31.00 25.38 23.65
CA PRO A 1138 31.99 25.69 22.63
C PRO A 1138 33.28 26.22 23.26
N THR A 1139 34.42 25.62 22.91
CA THR A 1139 35.75 25.97 23.42
C THR A 1139 36.42 27.09 22.60
N GLY A 1140 35.71 27.70 21.64
CA GLY A 1140 36.27 28.76 20.79
C GLY A 1140 37.39 28.30 19.84
N GLY A 1141 37.54 26.98 19.62
CA GLY A 1141 38.60 26.40 18.79
C GLY A 1141 39.80 25.85 19.59
N GLU A 1142 39.82 26.03 20.92
CA GLU A 1142 40.86 25.50 21.81
C GLU A 1142 40.57 24.03 22.22
N ALA A 1143 41.63 23.27 22.55
CA ALA A 1143 41.52 21.85 22.90
C ALA A 1143 40.89 21.58 24.28
N TYR A 1144 41.00 22.54 25.21
CA TYR A 1144 40.48 22.47 26.58
C TYR A 1144 39.69 23.74 26.93
N THR A 1145 38.79 23.65 27.90
CA THR A 1145 38.07 24.82 28.41
C THR A 1145 38.97 25.71 29.28
N PRO A 1146 38.82 27.05 29.23
CA PRO A 1146 39.59 27.98 30.06
C PRO A 1146 39.46 27.70 31.55
N ALA A 1147 40.54 27.93 32.30
CA ALA A 1147 40.57 27.74 33.76
C ALA A 1147 39.53 28.64 34.45
N GLY A 1148 38.68 28.05 35.30
CA GLY A 1148 37.61 28.75 36.02
C GLY A 1148 36.18 28.41 35.56
N GLN A 1149 36.01 27.62 34.49
CA GLN A 1149 34.71 27.08 34.07
C GLN A 1149 34.68 25.56 34.29
N SER A 1150 33.60 25.06 34.89
CA SER A 1150 33.42 23.64 35.22
C SER A 1150 33.37 22.77 33.95
N ALA A 1151 34.49 22.10 33.65
CA ALA A 1151 34.66 20.98 32.71
C ALA A 1151 34.10 21.11 31.26
N GLY A 1152 33.60 22.28 30.86
CA GLY A 1152 33.03 22.48 29.52
C GLY A 1152 31.78 21.66 29.20
N LEU A 1153 31.12 21.10 30.21
CA LEU A 1153 29.90 20.30 30.07
C LEU A 1153 28.73 21.05 30.70
N ALA A 1154 27.65 21.19 29.94
CA ALA A 1154 26.38 21.75 30.39
C ALA A 1154 25.27 20.72 30.22
N VAL A 1155 24.29 20.71 31.12
CA VAL A 1155 23.06 19.92 30.93
C VAL A 1155 22.06 20.80 30.21
N ALA A 1156 21.64 20.38 29.02
CA ALA A 1156 20.58 21.02 28.25
C ALA A 1156 19.29 20.22 28.41
N SER A 1157 18.19 20.90 28.69
CA SER A 1157 16.85 20.30 28.72
C SER A 1157 15.99 20.86 27.59
N ALA A 1158 15.27 19.98 26.91
CA ALA A 1158 14.35 20.33 25.84
C ALA A 1158 13.00 19.65 26.09
N LEU A 1159 11.91 20.41 26.02
CA LEU A 1159 10.56 19.84 26.04
C LEU A 1159 10.30 19.19 24.68
N VAL A 1160 10.20 17.88 24.67
CA VAL A 1160 9.93 17.07 23.47
C VAL A 1160 8.54 16.47 23.57
N THR A 1161 7.82 16.41 22.46
CA THR A 1161 6.51 15.73 22.45
C THR A 1161 6.74 14.22 22.46
N LEU A 1162 6.22 13.50 23.45
CA LEU A 1162 6.15 12.05 23.40
C LEU A 1162 5.01 11.71 22.47
N GLY A 1163 5.33 11.19 21.29
CA GLY A 1163 4.32 10.72 20.35
C GLY A 1163 3.38 9.73 21.05
N SER A 1164 2.07 10.00 20.99
CA SER A 1164 1.06 9.12 21.57
C SER A 1164 1.12 7.73 20.92
N PRO A 1165 0.92 6.63 21.68
CA PRO A 1165 0.91 5.29 21.14
C PRO A 1165 -0.21 5.15 20.10
N ARG A 1166 0.16 4.69 18.90
CA ARG A 1166 -0.77 4.30 17.84
C ARG A 1166 -1.71 3.19 18.34
N ARG A 1167 -3.02 3.42 18.22
CA ARG A 1167 -4.02 2.67 17.40
C ARG A 1167 -5.44 3.13 17.78
N PRO A 1168 -6.47 3.02 16.92
CA PRO A 1168 -6.64 3.43 15.52
C PRO A 1168 -7.91 4.32 15.32
N SER A 1169 -8.23 4.68 14.06
CA SER A 1169 -9.49 5.27 13.52
C SER A 1169 -9.85 6.75 13.77
N GLN A 1170 -9.93 7.50 12.64
CA GLN A 1170 -10.85 8.58 12.19
C GLN A 1170 -11.38 9.61 13.23
N GLU A 1171 -11.47 10.91 12.96
CA GLU A 1171 -11.92 11.55 11.71
C GLU A 1171 -11.53 13.05 11.61
N LEU A 1172 -11.67 13.55 10.39
CA LEU A 1172 -11.28 14.83 9.82
C LEU A 1172 -12.13 16.02 10.30
N THR A 1173 -11.48 17.19 10.40
CA THR A 1173 -12.08 18.46 9.92
C THR A 1173 -11.03 19.29 9.18
N ILE A 1174 -11.03 19.10 7.86
CA ILE A 1174 -10.87 20.05 6.75
C ILE A 1174 -10.24 21.43 7.08
N LYS A 1175 -9.05 21.68 6.51
CA LYS A 1175 -8.74 22.86 5.65
C LYS A 1175 -7.37 22.69 4.95
N GLU A 1176 -7.43 22.60 3.62
CA GLU A 1176 -6.46 22.77 2.51
C GLU A 1176 -4.91 22.82 2.68
N PRO A 1177 -4.16 22.46 1.62
CA PRO A 1177 -2.81 21.90 1.73
C PRO A 1177 -1.70 22.95 1.67
N LYS A 1178 -0.66 22.80 2.50
CA LYS A 1178 0.67 23.39 2.24
C LYS A 1178 1.80 22.40 2.52
N LYS A 1179 2.42 22.00 1.41
CA LYS A 1179 3.80 21.52 1.21
C LYS A 1179 4.20 20.20 1.89
N SER A 1180 4.38 19.19 1.04
CA SER A 1180 5.07 17.93 1.25
C SER A 1180 6.32 18.06 2.14
N ARG A 1181 6.33 17.36 3.28
CA ARG A 1181 7.58 17.00 3.95
C ARG A 1181 8.21 15.86 3.15
N LYS A 1182 9.28 16.16 2.42
CA LYS A 1182 10.22 15.15 1.91
C LYS A 1182 10.71 14.31 3.10
N SER A 1183 10.51 13.00 3.07
CA SER A 1183 11.33 12.09 3.85
C SER A 1183 12.76 12.27 3.35
N ALA A 1184 13.65 12.73 4.23
CA ALA A 1184 15.06 12.83 3.88
C ALA A 1184 15.63 11.41 3.85
N SER A 1185 15.77 10.87 2.64
CA SER A 1185 16.56 9.69 2.33
C SER A 1185 17.97 9.82 2.90
N GLN A 1186 18.54 8.72 3.39
CA GLN A 1186 19.98 8.64 3.71
C GLN A 1186 20.87 8.56 2.45
N HIS A 1187 20.26 8.44 1.27
CA HIS A 1187 20.94 8.34 -0.02
C HIS A 1187 20.94 9.69 -0.76
N PRO A 1188 22.09 10.16 -1.28
CA PRO A 1188 22.08 11.18 -2.33
C PRO A 1188 21.48 10.58 -3.62
N ASP A 1189 20.63 11.33 -4.32
CA ASP A 1189 19.98 11.04 -5.62
C ASP A 1189 20.10 9.60 -6.19
N SER A 1190 18.99 8.85 -6.17
CA SER A 1190 18.70 7.60 -6.92
C SER A 1190 19.89 6.65 -7.15
N THR A 1191 20.26 5.88 -6.13
CA THR A 1191 21.43 4.96 -6.14
C THR A 1191 21.12 3.59 -6.72
N CYS A 1192 20.66 3.49 -7.98
CA CYS A 1192 20.66 2.19 -8.66
C CYS A 1192 21.99 2.01 -9.40
N ILE A 1193 22.72 0.94 -9.06
CA ILE A 1193 24.09 0.70 -9.53
C ILE A 1193 24.13 -0.43 -10.53
#